data_AF-A0A6S7HFS8-F1
#
_entry.id   AF-A0A6S7HFS8-F1
#
_cell.length_a   1.000
_cell.length_b   1.000
_cell.length_c   1.000
_cell.angle_alpha   90.00
_cell.angle_beta   90.00
_cell.angle_gamma   90.00
#
_symmetry.space_group_name_H-M   'P 1'
#
loop_
_entity.id
_entity.type
_entity.pdbx_description
1 polymer ?
#
loop_
_entity_poly.entity_id
_entity_poly.type
_entity_poly.pdbx_seq_one_letter_code
_entity_poly.pdbx_strand_id
1 'polypeptide(L)'
;MASEDWTTVYSALDVDEKVSAYNSIIIKMLDEFLPEKTIRVHHSDKPWITGNIKMQIKARQKAFSRGDQPRYKQLCEKVANLIAKAKATYYRSKASEFRTSNQSKWYNCIHSLVNAENTTHTQFPHGPENLDLSDLAEKLQKAFTKPWSDRYTNVAFEIPEVNHPHKNNKPPLPSIGQVKAVLKHLNPRKATGIDKVPAWMLKQYHKDLAPVVYDIVCCSISQCCYPSLYKHALISPVPKVQPPRDINNDFRQISVLPHLAKILEKIQLQLNIEDLKIKNNQHAFTQHRSTVSALISTTQTWFNATDCSKTGKMGVHAAFIDFRKAFDLVDHNILLNKLAAMNINKPFWLWIKSFLSGRVQQVNLNGTLSSIATCPAGVPQGSVISPILFNTYIDDLEDALPEQLKVSTNKYADDCTQHQIVSVDSNSNLQQSINEVNNWAVLNKMAINAKKTKDMWISFTDAIPEPPRLRIGNELIERVNAFKLLGVSFQNNLKWNAHVEEITRKANKRLYHLRECRKSQLPPEVGIITYQSKIRPILEYASPVWAGLPNYLRDEIERVQSRSLRILGLEKDYLPPLNERREEATSREVDRFMNDPHHPCRSVLPKLINNQYNLRNIDRNRNISFFSGTERHKHSFSVSFLNYLTTICNIKTYPQHIYFLKQVIDVGEFKNYKIFMSTIFKLLGSNSTIDEEVNRIVDLEREFEDVKETFDPRDVKNLKKNIKFMTLDELNKFTSGKFNWTVYFEEILNGTKISIPSNLKLMILLPNNIKKIVDWIKAKPKSLLANEIIWNVIRGLISNLPVAFRAAQDKYTQRYTPRWRICNLLTDNYFTFATTLLYVNKHLPEDARKTAAEMFTEIKGQFIDGLKEQTWMDPGTRAQARLKLQKMTDVIGFPSFIKDPATLNAVYGHVQVDQYHLFQNTLNIFREIFWKKLTRLGRRATDSTRSSFSYLQINAFYNPQSNGMTILAGILQPPFYKGDRLKALNYGSLGMVVGHEITHGFDKLGKYIGWIGKYQI
;
A
#
# COMPACT_ATOMS: atom_id res chain seq x y z
N MET A 1 -16.79 -36.52 -20.25
CA MET A 1 -17.05 -35.07 -20.36
C MET A 1 -17.00 -34.62 -21.80
N ALA A 2 -15.84 -34.69 -22.48
CA ALA A 2 -15.74 -34.33 -23.90
C ALA A 2 -16.51 -35.27 -24.85
N SER A 3 -16.70 -36.54 -24.45
CA SER A 3 -17.44 -37.57 -25.20
C SER A 3 -18.89 -37.76 -24.72
N GLU A 4 -19.35 -36.95 -23.76
CA GLU A 4 -20.69 -37.12 -23.18
C GLU A 4 -21.74 -36.53 -24.12
N ASP A 5 -22.88 -37.21 -24.26
CA ASP A 5 -24.01 -36.71 -25.03
C ASP A 5 -24.86 -35.77 -24.16
N TRP A 6 -24.81 -34.47 -24.48
CA TRP A 6 -25.56 -33.42 -23.79
C TRP A 6 -26.89 -33.10 -24.46
N THR A 7 -27.34 -33.89 -25.45
CA THR A 7 -28.56 -33.63 -26.22
C THR A 7 -29.78 -33.43 -25.32
N THR A 8 -29.93 -34.22 -24.25
CA THR A 8 -31.03 -34.08 -23.28
C THR A 8 -31.04 -32.73 -22.55
N VAL A 9 -29.87 -32.13 -22.32
CA VAL A 9 -29.77 -30.77 -21.77
C VAL A 9 -30.11 -29.75 -22.85
N TYR A 10 -29.58 -29.90 -24.07
CA TYR A 10 -29.84 -28.96 -25.15
C TYR A 10 -31.30 -28.93 -25.61
N SER A 11 -31.97 -30.08 -25.61
CA SER A 11 -33.37 -30.24 -26.04
C SER A 11 -34.40 -29.81 -24.99
N ALA A 12 -34.02 -29.75 -23.71
CA ALA A 12 -34.92 -29.31 -22.64
C ALA A 12 -35.42 -27.87 -22.87
N LEU A 13 -36.71 -27.63 -22.59
CA LEU A 13 -37.39 -26.40 -22.98
C LEU A 13 -37.25 -25.30 -21.93
N ASP A 14 -37.26 -25.67 -20.65
CA ASP A 14 -37.09 -24.74 -19.53
C ASP A 14 -35.81 -24.95 -18.74
N VAL A 15 -35.45 -23.92 -17.97
CA VAL A 15 -34.20 -23.89 -17.22
C VAL A 15 -34.15 -24.95 -16.10
N ASP A 16 -35.28 -25.33 -15.51
CA ASP A 16 -35.32 -26.33 -14.44
C ASP A 16 -35.13 -27.74 -14.99
N GLU A 17 -35.72 -28.05 -16.15
CA GLU A 17 -35.45 -29.28 -16.91
C GLU A 17 -33.97 -29.37 -17.30
N LYS A 18 -33.40 -28.28 -17.84
CA LYS A 18 -31.97 -28.22 -18.20
C LYS A 18 -31.04 -28.48 -17.03
N VAL A 19 -31.31 -27.84 -15.88
CA VAL A 19 -30.52 -28.02 -14.65
C VAL A 19 -30.67 -29.44 -14.09
N SER A 20 -31.87 -30.01 -14.13
CA SER A 20 -32.14 -31.36 -13.64
C SER A 20 -31.46 -32.42 -14.52
N ALA A 21 -31.55 -32.30 -15.84
CA ALA A 21 -30.85 -33.16 -16.79
C ALA A 21 -29.33 -33.07 -16.62
N TYR A 22 -28.79 -31.84 -16.54
CA TYR A 22 -27.36 -31.61 -16.31
C TYR A 22 -26.88 -32.28 -15.01
N ASN A 23 -27.56 -32.05 -13.89
CA ASN A 23 -27.15 -32.61 -12.61
C ASN A 23 -27.27 -34.13 -12.58
N SER A 24 -28.30 -34.70 -13.20
CA SER A 24 -28.46 -36.15 -13.27
C SER A 24 -27.31 -36.81 -14.03
N ILE A 25 -26.89 -36.23 -15.17
CA ILE A 25 -25.73 -36.71 -15.95
C ILE A 25 -24.46 -36.60 -15.10
N ILE A 26 -24.20 -35.44 -14.50
CA ILE A 26 -22.98 -35.21 -13.70
C ILE A 26 -22.90 -36.16 -12.51
N ILE A 27 -24.00 -36.34 -11.76
CA ILE A 27 -24.04 -37.24 -10.59
C ILE A 27 -23.82 -38.68 -11.04
N LYS A 28 -24.48 -39.14 -12.10
CA LYS A 28 -24.26 -40.47 -12.66
C LYS A 28 -22.79 -40.70 -13.02
N MET A 29 -22.16 -39.73 -13.67
CA MET A 29 -20.74 -39.81 -14.01
C MET A 29 -19.83 -39.80 -12.77
N LEU A 30 -20.18 -39.04 -11.73
CA LEU A 30 -19.45 -39.05 -10.45
C LEU A 30 -19.54 -40.42 -9.79
N ASP A 31 -20.74 -41.00 -9.72
CA ASP A 31 -20.95 -42.30 -9.09
C ASP A 31 -20.27 -43.44 -9.87
N GLU A 32 -20.27 -43.37 -11.20
CA GLU A 32 -19.66 -44.37 -12.08
C GLU A 32 -18.12 -44.30 -12.09
N PHE A 33 -17.55 -43.11 -12.28
CA PHE A 33 -16.10 -42.96 -12.50
C PHE A 33 -15.33 -42.52 -11.24
N LEU A 34 -16.01 -41.97 -10.22
CA LEU A 34 -15.40 -41.39 -9.02
C LEU A 34 -16.20 -41.72 -7.74
N PRO A 35 -16.48 -43.00 -7.44
CA PRO A 35 -17.31 -43.37 -6.30
C PRO A 35 -16.72 -42.91 -4.97
N GLU A 36 -17.57 -42.37 -4.09
CA GLU A 36 -17.15 -41.98 -2.74
C GLU A 36 -16.68 -43.20 -1.95
N LYS A 37 -15.50 -43.08 -1.32
CA LYS A 37 -14.93 -44.11 -0.44
C LYS A 37 -14.68 -43.53 0.94
N THR A 38 -15.32 -44.09 1.96
CA THR A 38 -15.08 -43.73 3.36
C THR A 38 -13.78 -44.37 3.83
N ILE A 39 -12.80 -43.53 4.19
CA ILE A 39 -11.56 -43.97 4.83
C ILE A 39 -11.58 -43.61 6.31
N ARG A 40 -11.27 -44.59 7.17
CA ARG A 40 -11.15 -44.35 8.61
C ARG A 40 -9.78 -43.75 8.91
N VAL A 41 -9.74 -42.45 9.17
CA VAL A 41 -8.50 -41.75 9.51
C VAL A 41 -8.32 -41.76 11.04
N HIS A 42 -7.30 -42.45 11.54
CA HIS A 42 -6.96 -42.39 12.97
C HIS A 42 -6.26 -41.06 13.28
N HIS A 43 -6.98 -40.15 13.94
CA HIS A 43 -6.52 -38.81 14.35
C HIS A 43 -5.30 -38.82 15.29
N SER A 44 -4.97 -39.94 15.94
CA SER A 44 -3.86 -40.06 16.89
C SER A 44 -2.51 -40.42 16.26
N ASP A 45 -2.50 -40.92 15.02
CA ASP A 45 -1.26 -41.31 14.36
C ASP A 45 -0.59 -40.07 13.74
N LYS A 46 0.33 -39.50 14.50
CA LYS A 46 1.13 -38.36 14.04
C LYS A 46 1.91 -38.78 12.78
N PRO A 47 1.96 -37.95 11.72
CA PRO A 47 2.50 -38.35 10.42
C PRO A 47 3.98 -38.78 10.43
N TRP A 48 4.73 -38.43 11.49
CA TRP A 48 6.13 -38.79 11.68
C TRP A 48 6.36 -40.05 12.53
N ILE A 49 5.30 -40.74 12.99
CA ILE A 49 5.42 -41.98 13.77
C ILE A 49 5.53 -43.17 12.80
N THR A 50 6.76 -43.61 12.57
CA THR A 50 7.07 -44.74 11.68
C THR A 50 6.93 -46.09 12.39
N GLY A 51 6.89 -47.18 11.63
CA GLY A 51 6.85 -48.55 12.18
C GLY A 51 8.00 -48.84 13.16
N ASN A 52 9.20 -48.31 12.89
CA ASN A 52 10.34 -48.43 13.81
C ASN A 52 10.10 -47.73 15.15
N ILE A 53 9.50 -46.53 15.15
CA ILE A 53 9.16 -45.81 16.39
C ILE A 53 8.10 -46.58 17.18
N LYS A 54 7.07 -47.12 16.51
CA LYS A 54 6.04 -47.96 17.15
C LYS A 54 6.67 -49.21 17.80
N MET A 55 7.66 -49.83 17.15
CA MET A 55 8.40 -50.97 17.70
C MET A 55 9.19 -50.60 18.97
N GLN A 56 9.88 -49.45 18.98
CA GLN A 56 10.60 -49.00 20.18
C GLN A 56 9.67 -48.59 21.32
N ILE A 57 8.49 -48.02 21.02
CA ILE A 57 7.44 -47.73 22.01
C ILE A 57 6.93 -49.03 22.67
N LYS A 58 6.69 -50.08 21.86
CA LYS A 58 6.33 -51.40 22.38
C LYS A 58 7.42 -52.01 23.25
N ALA A 59 8.69 -51.89 22.84
CA ALA A 59 9.83 -52.37 23.64
C ALA A 59 9.94 -51.63 24.99
N ARG A 60 9.70 -50.32 25.00
CA ARG A 60 9.65 -49.50 26.22
C ARG A 60 8.53 -49.95 27.15
N GLN A 61 7.32 -50.16 26.64
CA GLN A 61 6.18 -50.63 27.42
C GLN A 61 6.42 -52.02 28.01
N LYS A 62 7.08 -52.91 27.26
CA LYS A 62 7.48 -54.25 27.71
C LYS A 62 8.57 -54.23 28.78
N ALA A 63 9.49 -53.26 28.76
CA ALA A 63 10.47 -53.06 29.81
C ALA A 63 9.83 -52.55 31.11
N PHE A 64 8.88 -51.61 30.99
CA PHE A 64 8.09 -51.10 32.12
C PHE A 64 7.29 -52.21 32.80
N SER A 65 6.57 -53.03 32.03
CA SER A 65 5.76 -54.12 32.58
C SER A 65 6.57 -55.25 33.21
N ARG A 66 7.88 -55.33 32.94
CA ARG A 66 8.81 -56.30 33.52
C ARG A 66 9.63 -55.76 34.70
N GLY A 67 9.43 -54.50 35.08
CA GLY A 67 10.20 -53.86 36.17
C GLY A 67 11.66 -53.53 35.84
N ASP A 68 12.07 -53.62 34.57
CA ASP A 68 13.45 -53.36 34.13
C ASP A 68 13.68 -51.84 33.97
N GLN A 69 13.95 -51.17 35.11
CA GLN A 69 14.13 -49.72 35.18
C GLN A 69 15.29 -49.17 34.33
N PRO A 70 16.49 -49.78 34.31
CA PRO A 70 17.60 -49.29 33.48
C PRO A 70 17.24 -49.30 32.00
N ARG A 71 16.66 -50.40 31.51
CA ARG A 71 16.27 -50.54 30.10
C ARG A 71 15.08 -49.64 29.75
N TYR A 72 14.14 -49.46 30.67
CA TYR A 72 13.03 -48.52 30.49
C TYR A 72 13.52 -47.09 30.30
N LYS A 73 14.44 -46.62 31.15
CA LYS A 73 15.01 -45.26 31.06
C LYS A 73 15.78 -45.04 29.75
N GLN A 74 16.59 -46.02 29.36
CA GLN A 74 17.33 -45.99 28.09
C GLN A 74 16.38 -45.96 26.86
N LEU A 75 15.30 -46.74 26.89
CA LEU A 75 14.30 -46.76 25.83
C LEU A 75 13.42 -45.49 25.83
N CYS A 76 13.19 -44.85 26.97
CA CYS A 76 12.52 -43.55 27.05
C CYS A 76 13.32 -42.48 26.29
N GLU A 77 14.62 -42.37 26.55
CA GLU A 77 15.50 -41.44 25.84
C GLU A 77 15.61 -41.76 24.36
N LYS A 78 15.76 -43.05 24.00
CA LYS A 78 15.83 -43.50 22.61
C LYS A 78 14.55 -43.18 21.83
N VAL A 79 13.38 -43.45 22.41
CA VAL A 79 12.08 -43.13 21.81
C VAL A 79 11.92 -41.61 21.67
N ALA A 80 12.28 -40.83 22.69
CA ALA A 80 12.22 -39.37 22.62
C ALA A 80 13.10 -38.81 21.49
N ASN A 81 14.33 -39.30 21.35
CA ASN A 81 15.27 -38.88 20.31
C ASN A 81 14.80 -39.28 18.90
N LEU A 82 14.29 -40.50 18.73
CA LEU A 82 13.74 -40.96 17.45
C LEU A 82 12.52 -40.14 17.03
N ILE A 83 11.61 -39.84 17.97
CA ILE A 83 10.46 -38.98 17.71
C ILE A 83 10.93 -37.57 17.35
N ALA A 84 11.88 -37.00 18.08
CA ALA A 84 12.41 -35.66 17.80
C ALA A 84 13.04 -35.57 16.40
N LYS A 85 13.86 -36.56 16.02
CA LYS A 85 14.51 -36.62 14.70
C LYS A 85 13.51 -36.81 13.56
N ALA A 86 12.54 -37.72 13.72
CA ALA A 86 11.50 -37.94 12.72
C ALA A 86 10.60 -36.72 12.55
N LYS A 87 10.22 -36.07 13.66
CA LYS A 87 9.45 -34.83 13.66
C LYS A 87 10.21 -33.70 12.95
N ALA A 88 11.49 -33.48 13.27
CA ALA A 88 12.33 -32.46 12.63
C ALA A 88 12.49 -32.70 11.12
N THR A 89 12.70 -33.95 10.70
CA THR A 89 12.84 -34.33 9.28
C THR A 89 11.56 -34.09 8.51
N TYR A 90 10.41 -34.51 9.06
CA TYR A 90 9.09 -34.29 8.47
C TYR A 90 8.82 -32.81 8.22
N TYR A 91 9.08 -31.95 9.22
CA TYR A 91 8.83 -30.51 9.07
C TYR A 91 9.84 -29.79 8.19
N ARG A 92 11.11 -30.20 8.14
CA ARG A 92 12.07 -29.68 7.15
C ARG A 92 11.64 -29.99 5.72
N SER A 93 11.20 -31.23 5.48
CA SER A 93 10.65 -31.63 4.17
C SER A 93 9.42 -30.78 3.80
N LYS A 94 8.44 -30.63 4.70
CA LYS A 94 7.26 -29.80 4.47
C LYS A 94 7.61 -28.31 4.25
N ALA A 95 8.56 -27.77 5.01
CA ALA A 95 9.01 -26.39 4.83
C ALA A 95 9.66 -26.17 3.45
N SER A 96 10.43 -27.15 2.95
CA SER A 96 11.02 -27.08 1.60
C SER A 96 9.96 -27.15 0.48
N GLU A 97 8.92 -27.96 0.65
CA GLU A 97 7.83 -28.18 -0.30
C GLU A 97 6.90 -26.96 -0.43
N PHE A 98 6.62 -26.26 0.68
CA PHE A 98 5.66 -25.14 0.72
C PHE A 98 6.30 -23.76 0.55
N ARG A 99 7.63 -23.67 0.46
CA ARG A 99 8.38 -22.42 0.20
C ARG A 99 8.00 -21.76 -1.12
N THR A 100 7.55 -22.54 -2.10
CA THR A 100 7.31 -22.10 -3.49
C THR A 100 5.86 -22.29 -3.96
N SER A 101 5.06 -23.11 -3.28
CA SER A 101 3.83 -23.66 -3.87
C SER A 101 2.50 -23.18 -3.25
N ASN A 102 2.39 -22.99 -1.91
CA ASN A 102 1.11 -22.61 -1.28
C ASN A 102 1.20 -22.16 0.22
N GLN A 103 1.15 -20.85 0.48
CA GLN A 103 1.19 -20.29 1.85
C GLN A 103 0.03 -20.76 2.76
N SER A 104 -1.16 -21.09 2.22
CA SER A 104 -2.30 -21.56 3.02
C SER A 104 -2.14 -23.01 3.51
N LYS A 105 -1.47 -23.89 2.75
CA LYS A 105 -1.14 -25.24 3.23
C LYS A 105 -0.14 -25.18 4.39
N TRP A 106 0.83 -24.28 4.28
CA TRP A 106 1.78 -23.99 5.36
C TRP A 106 1.07 -23.45 6.61
N TYR A 107 0.08 -22.56 6.45
CA TYR A 107 -0.74 -22.05 7.57
C TYR A 107 -1.45 -23.17 8.36
N ASN A 108 -2.00 -24.19 7.67
CA ASN A 108 -2.62 -25.35 8.31
C ASN A 108 -1.58 -26.27 8.97
N CYS A 109 -0.40 -26.41 8.37
CA CYS A 109 0.72 -27.17 8.95
C CYS A 109 1.25 -26.54 10.24
N ILE A 110 1.34 -25.20 10.32
CA ILE A 110 1.67 -24.49 11.57
C ILE A 110 0.59 -24.73 12.63
N HIS A 111 -0.68 -24.75 12.24
CA HIS A 111 -1.78 -25.03 13.17
C HIS A 111 -1.68 -26.43 13.78
N SER A 112 -1.39 -27.46 12.98
CA SER A 112 -1.19 -28.83 13.48
C SER A 112 0.12 -28.98 14.29
N LEU A 113 1.18 -28.27 13.91
CA LEU A 113 2.46 -28.21 14.62
C LEU A 113 2.36 -27.82 16.09
N VAL A 114 1.43 -26.90 16.39
CA VAL A 114 1.33 -26.22 17.67
C VAL A 114 0.31 -26.92 18.60
N ASN A 115 -0.15 -28.12 18.24
CA ASN A 115 -1.24 -28.84 18.96
C ASN A 115 -2.48 -27.95 19.18
N ALA A 116 -2.75 -27.00 18.28
CA ALA A 116 -3.97 -26.20 18.34
C ALA A 116 -5.22 -27.03 17.97
N GLU A 117 -5.03 -28.28 17.54
CA GLU A 117 -6.08 -29.25 17.21
C GLU A 117 -7.00 -29.57 18.41
N ASN A 118 -6.54 -29.36 19.65
CA ASN A 118 -7.42 -29.52 20.83
C ASN A 118 -8.36 -28.33 21.07
N THR A 119 -8.42 -27.34 20.18
CA THR A 119 -9.34 -26.18 20.29
C THR A 119 -10.22 -25.96 19.05
N THR A 120 -10.15 -26.83 18.04
CA THR A 120 -10.92 -26.64 16.79
C THR A 120 -11.74 -27.83 16.34
N HIS A 121 -11.89 -28.88 17.15
CA HIS A 121 -13.21 -29.48 17.16
C HIS A 121 -14.14 -28.39 17.67
N THR A 122 -15.16 -28.06 16.88
CA THR A 122 -16.41 -27.56 17.39
C THR A 122 -16.86 -28.49 18.51
N GLN A 123 -16.28 -28.34 19.70
CA GLN A 123 -17.05 -28.48 20.90
C GLN A 123 -18.08 -27.36 20.77
N PHE A 124 -19.16 -27.70 20.06
CA PHE A 124 -20.49 -27.36 20.55
C PHE A 124 -20.42 -27.51 22.06
N PRO A 125 -20.93 -26.52 22.81
CA PRO A 125 -20.77 -26.49 24.26
C PRO A 125 -20.92 -27.91 24.76
N HIS A 126 -20.02 -28.33 25.65
CA HIS A 126 -20.23 -29.50 26.49
C HIS A 126 -21.61 -29.35 27.15
N GLY A 127 -22.64 -29.68 26.41
CA GLY A 127 -23.88 -30.18 26.93
C GLY A 127 -23.53 -31.55 27.50
N PRO A 128 -24.30 -31.99 28.49
CA PRO A 128 -24.13 -33.32 29.06
C PRO A 128 -24.07 -34.34 27.92
N GLU A 129 -23.30 -35.42 28.11
CA GLU A 129 -22.74 -36.34 27.11
C GLU A 129 -23.70 -37.03 26.10
N ASN A 130 -24.91 -36.52 25.82
CA ASN A 130 -25.93 -37.12 24.95
C ASN A 130 -26.81 -36.07 24.23
N LEU A 131 -26.26 -35.08 23.52
CA LEU A 131 -27.05 -34.25 22.59
C LEU A 131 -26.92 -34.77 21.16
N ASP A 132 -28.04 -35.25 20.62
CA ASP A 132 -28.20 -35.68 19.23
C ASP A 132 -27.92 -34.50 18.26
N LEU A 133 -27.05 -34.73 17.27
CA LEU A 133 -26.74 -33.74 16.23
C LEU A 133 -28.00 -33.34 15.44
N SER A 134 -28.99 -34.22 15.34
CA SER A 134 -30.27 -33.94 14.71
C SER A 134 -31.06 -32.88 15.48
N ASP A 135 -31.23 -33.06 16.80
CA ASP A 135 -31.92 -32.08 17.67
C ASP A 135 -31.22 -30.71 17.66
N LEU A 136 -29.89 -30.68 17.63
CA LEU A 136 -29.14 -29.43 17.53
C LEU A 136 -29.35 -28.73 16.17
N ALA A 137 -29.37 -29.49 15.08
CA ALA A 137 -29.66 -28.94 13.75
C ALA A 137 -31.06 -28.31 13.70
N GLU A 138 -32.07 -28.97 14.29
CA GLU A 138 -33.43 -28.42 14.42
C GLU A 138 -33.49 -27.16 15.27
N LYS A 139 -32.80 -27.14 16.42
CA LYS A 139 -32.75 -25.96 17.29
C LYS A 139 -32.10 -24.76 16.58
N LEU A 140 -31.03 -24.98 15.83
CA LEU A 140 -30.40 -23.94 15.02
C LEU A 140 -31.32 -23.48 13.88
N GLN A 141 -31.99 -24.40 13.19
CA GLN A 141 -32.95 -24.07 12.15
C GLN A 141 -34.07 -23.17 12.69
N LYS A 142 -34.66 -23.52 13.83
CA LYS A 142 -35.66 -22.69 14.54
C LYS A 142 -35.11 -21.33 14.94
N ALA A 143 -33.89 -21.26 15.47
CA ALA A 143 -33.26 -20.00 15.87
C ALA A 143 -33.00 -19.05 14.69
N PHE A 144 -32.68 -19.61 13.52
CA PHE A 144 -32.47 -18.87 12.28
C PHE A 144 -33.77 -18.40 11.64
N THR A 145 -34.85 -19.18 11.72
CA THR A 145 -36.16 -18.83 11.13
C THR A 145 -37.05 -17.97 12.02
N LYS A 146 -36.79 -17.94 13.34
CA LYS A 146 -37.53 -17.12 14.32
C LYS A 146 -37.80 -15.66 13.89
N PRO A 147 -36.84 -14.91 13.29
CA PRO A 147 -37.08 -13.54 12.86
C PRO A 147 -38.19 -13.40 11.82
N TRP A 148 -38.44 -14.46 11.04
CA TRP A 148 -39.51 -14.50 10.06
C TRP A 148 -40.83 -14.89 10.71
N SER A 149 -40.86 -15.90 11.59
CA SER A 149 -42.09 -16.32 12.28
C SER A 149 -42.72 -15.19 13.09
N ASP A 150 -41.89 -14.35 13.69
CA ASP A 150 -42.34 -13.22 14.52
C ASP A 150 -42.91 -12.05 13.67
N ARG A 151 -42.66 -12.01 12.36
CA ARG A 151 -42.94 -10.86 11.48
C ARG A 151 -43.87 -11.15 10.30
N TYR A 152 -43.89 -12.38 9.83
CA TYR A 152 -44.64 -12.81 8.66
C TYR A 152 -45.57 -13.96 9.07
N THR A 153 -46.78 -13.62 9.51
CA THR A 153 -47.84 -14.58 9.78
C THR A 153 -48.54 -14.94 8.48
N ASN A 154 -48.13 -16.03 7.82
CA ASN A 154 -48.85 -16.68 6.71
C ASN A 154 -49.44 -15.76 5.62
N VAL A 155 -48.80 -14.63 5.30
CA VAL A 155 -49.20 -13.82 4.14
C VAL A 155 -48.45 -14.35 2.94
N ALA A 156 -49.19 -14.84 1.94
CA ALA A 156 -48.63 -15.20 0.65
C ALA A 156 -47.86 -13.99 0.08
N PHE A 157 -46.79 -14.26 -0.66
CA PHE A 157 -46.04 -13.24 -1.38
C PHE A 157 -46.94 -12.59 -2.44
N GLU A 158 -47.68 -11.55 -2.07
CA GLU A 158 -48.45 -10.75 -3.02
C GLU A 158 -47.49 -9.85 -3.79
N ILE A 159 -47.44 -10.10 -5.10
CA ILE A 159 -46.56 -9.45 -6.06
C ILE A 159 -47.12 -8.06 -6.36
N PRO A 160 -46.34 -6.98 -6.19
CA PRO A 160 -46.74 -5.68 -6.70
C PRO A 160 -46.80 -5.72 -8.24
N GLU A 161 -47.94 -5.40 -8.84
CA GLU A 161 -47.99 -4.99 -10.25
C GLU A 161 -47.36 -3.60 -10.36
N VAL A 162 -46.07 -3.55 -10.66
CA VAL A 162 -45.35 -2.28 -10.72
C VAL A 162 -45.55 -1.63 -12.09
N ASN A 163 -46.35 -0.55 -12.13
CA ASN A 163 -46.58 0.33 -13.29
C ASN A 163 -45.43 1.36 -13.50
N HIS A 164 -44.17 1.01 -13.21
CA HIS A 164 -43.04 1.92 -13.42
C HIS A 164 -42.42 1.77 -14.83
N PRO A 165 -41.86 2.86 -15.40
CA PRO A 165 -41.27 2.84 -16.73
C PRO A 165 -39.92 2.12 -16.70
N HIS A 166 -39.93 0.79 -16.78
CA HIS A 166 -38.70 0.02 -16.96
C HIS A 166 -38.17 0.19 -18.39
N LYS A 167 -36.84 0.21 -18.55
CA LYS A 167 -36.23 -0.18 -19.83
C LYS A 167 -36.72 -1.59 -20.16
N ASN A 168 -37.27 -1.79 -21.36
CA ASN A 168 -37.76 -3.09 -21.81
C ASN A 168 -36.92 -3.59 -22.99
N ASN A 169 -35.61 -3.68 -22.77
CA ASN A 169 -34.65 -4.13 -23.76
C ASN A 169 -34.50 -5.64 -23.68
N LYS A 170 -34.21 -6.30 -24.81
CA LYS A 170 -33.89 -7.74 -24.83
C LYS A 170 -32.79 -8.05 -23.80
N PRO A 171 -32.90 -9.12 -23.00
CA PRO A 171 -31.89 -9.43 -22.00
C PRO A 171 -30.53 -9.65 -22.66
N PRO A 172 -29.45 -9.01 -22.16
CA PRO A 172 -28.12 -9.24 -22.69
C PRO A 172 -27.70 -10.69 -22.40
N LEU A 173 -27.12 -11.37 -23.38
CA LEU A 173 -26.61 -12.74 -23.22
C LEU A 173 -25.09 -12.72 -23.09
N PRO A 174 -24.51 -13.60 -22.27
CA PRO A 174 -23.06 -13.74 -22.22
C PRO A 174 -22.53 -14.35 -23.52
N SER A 175 -21.20 -14.42 -23.64
CA SER A 175 -20.50 -15.30 -24.57
C SER A 175 -20.06 -16.58 -23.86
N ILE A 176 -19.87 -17.67 -24.63
CA ILE A 176 -19.28 -18.92 -24.11
C ILE A 176 -17.89 -18.64 -23.47
N GLY A 177 -17.13 -17.70 -24.05
CA GLY A 177 -15.84 -17.27 -23.51
C GLY A 177 -15.93 -16.69 -22.10
N GLN A 178 -16.96 -15.90 -21.80
CA GLN A 178 -17.20 -15.37 -20.45
C GLN A 178 -17.53 -16.49 -19.45
N VAL A 179 -18.42 -17.42 -19.82
CA VAL A 179 -18.77 -18.59 -18.98
C VAL A 179 -17.53 -19.43 -18.68
N LYS A 180 -16.75 -19.75 -19.72
CA LYS A 180 -15.49 -20.49 -19.61
C LYS A 180 -14.49 -19.79 -18.69
N ALA A 181 -14.38 -18.48 -18.79
CA ALA A 181 -13.50 -17.69 -17.91
C ALA A 181 -13.94 -17.78 -16.44
N VAL A 182 -15.25 -17.74 -16.15
CA VAL A 182 -15.75 -17.90 -14.78
C VAL A 182 -15.45 -19.30 -14.24
N LEU A 183 -15.72 -20.35 -15.01
CA LEU A 183 -15.43 -21.74 -14.65
C LEU A 183 -13.94 -21.97 -14.34
N LYS A 184 -13.05 -21.47 -15.21
CA LYS A 184 -11.58 -21.60 -15.06
C LYS A 184 -11.07 -21.01 -13.73
N HIS A 185 -11.71 -19.97 -13.23
CA HIS A 185 -11.27 -19.26 -12.02
C HIS A 185 -12.01 -19.68 -10.74
N LEU A 186 -12.82 -20.75 -10.79
CA LEU A 186 -13.45 -21.29 -9.58
C LEU A 186 -12.41 -21.68 -8.52
N ASN A 187 -12.80 -21.56 -7.25
CA ASN A 187 -12.01 -22.09 -6.13
C ASN A 187 -12.41 -23.56 -5.90
N PRO A 188 -11.51 -24.51 -6.16
CA PRO A 188 -11.83 -25.95 -6.13
C PRO A 188 -12.17 -26.48 -4.72
N ARG A 189 -11.93 -25.70 -3.66
CA ARG A 189 -12.12 -26.10 -2.26
C ARG A 189 -13.42 -25.59 -1.64
N LYS A 190 -14.27 -24.90 -2.40
CA LYS A 190 -15.56 -24.44 -1.85
C LYS A 190 -16.46 -25.64 -1.56
N ALA A 191 -17.23 -25.53 -0.48
CA ALA A 191 -18.20 -26.55 -0.09
C ALA A 191 -19.26 -26.73 -1.19
N THR A 192 -19.63 -27.98 -1.40
CA THR A 192 -20.62 -28.43 -2.37
C THR A 192 -22.04 -28.08 -1.88
N GLY A 193 -22.91 -27.67 -2.80
CA GLY A 193 -24.32 -27.36 -2.50
C GLY A 193 -25.18 -28.61 -2.45
N ILE A 194 -26.51 -28.40 -2.46
CA ILE A 194 -27.50 -29.49 -2.49
C ILE A 194 -27.42 -30.33 -3.79
N ASP A 195 -26.86 -29.75 -4.86
CA ASP A 195 -26.65 -30.39 -6.16
C ASP A 195 -25.57 -31.46 -6.15
N LYS A 196 -24.78 -31.58 -5.07
CA LYS A 196 -23.66 -32.53 -4.93
C LYS A 196 -22.55 -32.39 -6.00
N VAL A 197 -22.57 -31.34 -6.83
CA VAL A 197 -21.55 -31.10 -7.87
C VAL A 197 -20.37 -30.31 -7.29
N PRO A 198 -19.14 -30.86 -7.26
CA PRO A 198 -18.02 -30.20 -6.61
C PRO A 198 -17.32 -29.16 -7.50
N ALA A 199 -16.85 -28.05 -6.89
CA ALA A 199 -16.21 -26.95 -7.63
C ALA A 199 -14.94 -27.34 -8.39
N TRP A 200 -14.17 -28.30 -7.88
CA TRP A 200 -12.92 -28.72 -8.51
C TRP A 200 -13.15 -29.35 -9.88
N MET A 201 -14.24 -30.11 -10.03
CA MET A 201 -14.62 -30.76 -11.29
C MET A 201 -14.95 -29.70 -12.34
N LEU A 202 -15.81 -28.75 -11.99
CA LEU A 202 -16.21 -27.64 -12.88
C LEU A 202 -15.01 -26.83 -13.36
N LYS A 203 -14.02 -26.63 -12.48
CA LYS A 203 -12.77 -25.95 -12.82
C LYS A 203 -11.89 -26.78 -13.76
N GLN A 204 -11.71 -28.05 -13.46
CA GLN A 204 -10.83 -28.95 -14.21
C GLN A 204 -11.34 -29.12 -15.65
N TYR A 205 -12.64 -29.37 -15.81
CA TYR A 205 -13.31 -29.60 -17.09
C TYR A 205 -13.98 -28.34 -17.66
N HIS A 206 -13.50 -27.15 -17.29
CA HIS A 206 -14.09 -25.88 -17.70
C HIS A 206 -14.19 -25.68 -19.21
N LYS A 207 -13.34 -26.34 -20.02
CA LYS A 207 -13.40 -26.23 -21.50
C LYS A 207 -14.61 -26.98 -22.04
N ASP A 208 -14.81 -28.20 -21.56
CA ASP A 208 -15.82 -29.14 -22.04
C ASP A 208 -17.22 -28.79 -21.50
N LEU A 209 -17.28 -28.31 -20.25
CA LEU A 209 -18.53 -27.92 -19.61
C LEU A 209 -19.03 -26.53 -20.01
N ALA A 210 -18.16 -25.66 -20.56
CA ALA A 210 -18.54 -24.28 -20.88
C ALA A 210 -19.73 -24.16 -21.85
N PRO A 211 -19.83 -24.95 -22.96
CA PRO A 211 -20.98 -24.87 -23.86
C PRO A 211 -22.31 -25.26 -23.21
N VAL A 212 -22.31 -26.31 -22.38
CA VAL A 212 -23.52 -26.79 -21.68
C VAL A 212 -23.96 -25.80 -20.61
N VAL A 213 -23.01 -25.31 -19.80
CA VAL A 213 -23.29 -24.29 -18.78
C VAL A 213 -23.74 -22.98 -19.42
N TYR A 214 -23.18 -22.63 -20.58
CA TYR A 214 -23.61 -21.47 -21.37
C TYR A 214 -25.08 -21.58 -21.76
N ASP A 215 -25.51 -22.74 -22.28
CA ASP A 215 -26.90 -22.97 -22.67
C ASP A 215 -27.87 -22.82 -21.48
N ILE A 216 -27.54 -23.42 -20.33
CA ILE A 216 -28.31 -23.27 -19.08
C ILE A 216 -28.43 -21.79 -18.67
N VAL A 217 -27.30 -21.06 -18.70
CA VAL A 217 -27.26 -19.65 -18.31
C VAL A 217 -28.09 -18.79 -19.28
N CYS A 218 -27.94 -19.00 -20.59
CA CYS A 218 -28.70 -18.27 -21.61
C CYS A 218 -30.20 -18.55 -21.50
N CYS A 219 -30.59 -19.80 -21.22
CA CYS A 219 -31.98 -20.19 -20.97
C CYS A 219 -32.55 -19.45 -19.74
N SER A 220 -31.85 -19.49 -18.60
CA SER A 220 -32.22 -18.78 -17.37
C SER A 220 -32.44 -17.28 -17.60
N ILE A 221 -31.49 -16.63 -18.29
CA ILE A 221 -31.54 -15.19 -18.57
C ILE A 221 -32.68 -14.86 -19.53
N SER A 222 -32.87 -15.65 -20.58
CA SER A 222 -33.91 -15.40 -21.59
C SER A 222 -35.32 -15.61 -21.03
N GLN A 223 -35.51 -16.63 -20.19
CA GLN A 223 -36.77 -16.91 -19.52
C GLN A 223 -37.00 -16.04 -18.28
N CYS A 224 -36.02 -15.20 -17.91
CA CYS A 224 -36.06 -14.39 -16.70
C CYS A 224 -36.33 -15.23 -15.43
N CYS A 225 -35.83 -16.47 -15.40
CA CYS A 225 -36.13 -17.44 -14.36
C CYS A 225 -34.87 -17.94 -13.66
N TYR A 226 -34.85 -17.89 -12.33
CA TYR A 226 -33.82 -18.51 -11.50
C TYR A 226 -34.20 -19.97 -11.22
N PRO A 227 -33.31 -20.95 -11.47
CA PRO A 227 -33.64 -22.36 -11.30
C PRO A 227 -34.08 -22.71 -9.87
N SER A 228 -35.15 -23.48 -9.76
CA SER A 228 -35.79 -23.90 -8.52
C SER A 228 -34.84 -24.70 -7.62
N LEU A 229 -34.03 -25.60 -8.19
CA LEU A 229 -33.02 -26.35 -7.44
C LEU A 229 -32.01 -25.43 -6.73
N TYR A 230 -31.66 -24.30 -7.35
CA TYR A 230 -30.70 -23.34 -6.81
C TYR A 230 -31.27 -22.45 -5.70
N LYS A 231 -32.59 -22.49 -5.48
CA LYS A 231 -33.29 -21.77 -4.41
C LYS A 231 -33.17 -22.45 -3.05
N HIS A 232 -32.76 -23.72 -3.02
CA HIS A 232 -32.51 -24.49 -1.80
C HIS A 232 -31.07 -24.26 -1.29
N ALA A 233 -30.95 -23.61 -0.13
CA ALA A 233 -29.67 -23.36 0.53
C ALA A 233 -29.38 -24.35 1.67
N LEU A 234 -28.21 -24.98 1.64
CA LEU A 234 -27.68 -25.69 2.81
C LEU A 234 -27.02 -24.68 3.76
N ILE A 235 -27.49 -24.61 5.01
CA ILE A 235 -26.98 -23.66 6.00
C ILE A 235 -25.85 -24.29 6.81
N SER A 236 -24.67 -23.68 6.73
CA SER A 236 -23.54 -23.99 7.58
C SER A 236 -23.48 -22.98 8.73
N PRO A 237 -23.76 -23.39 9.99
CA PRO A 237 -23.71 -22.50 11.14
C PRO A 237 -22.27 -22.20 11.56
N VAL A 238 -21.91 -20.91 11.59
CA VAL A 238 -20.56 -20.45 11.95
C VAL A 238 -20.59 -19.66 13.27
N PRO A 239 -19.85 -20.08 14.32
CA PRO A 239 -19.78 -19.35 15.58
C PRO A 239 -19.18 -17.94 15.43
N LYS A 240 -19.83 -16.94 16.02
CA LYS A 240 -19.37 -15.54 16.17
C LYS A 240 -18.40 -15.38 17.33
N VAL A 241 -18.58 -16.18 18.39
CA VAL A 241 -17.75 -16.21 19.60
C VAL A 241 -17.29 -17.64 19.87
N GLN A 242 -16.18 -17.79 20.58
CA GLN A 242 -15.68 -19.10 21.00
C GLN A 242 -15.40 -19.14 22.51
N PRO A 243 -15.97 -20.12 23.24
CA PRO A 243 -17.05 -21.04 22.81
C PRO A 243 -18.40 -20.30 22.65
N PRO A 244 -19.28 -20.71 21.71
CA PRO A 244 -20.64 -20.19 21.61
C PRO A 244 -21.47 -20.61 22.83
N ARG A 245 -22.29 -19.70 23.36
CA ARG A 245 -23.15 -19.94 24.55
C ARG A 245 -24.62 -19.73 24.27
N ASP A 246 -24.97 -18.81 23.37
CA ASP A 246 -26.36 -18.50 23.00
C ASP A 246 -26.63 -18.88 21.53
N ILE A 247 -27.44 -19.92 21.32
CA ILE A 247 -27.80 -20.43 20.00
C ILE A 247 -28.47 -19.38 19.09
N ASN A 248 -29.15 -18.39 19.68
CA ASN A 248 -29.91 -17.38 18.93
C ASN A 248 -29.02 -16.26 18.40
N ASN A 249 -27.93 -15.95 19.11
CA ASN A 249 -27.13 -14.75 18.88
C ASN A 249 -25.69 -15.06 18.46
N ASP A 250 -25.14 -16.19 18.88
CA ASP A 250 -23.72 -16.52 18.72
C ASP A 250 -23.40 -17.23 17.40
N PHE A 251 -24.37 -17.48 16.52
CA PHE A 251 -24.14 -18.13 15.22
C PHE A 251 -24.47 -17.20 14.04
N ARG A 252 -23.71 -17.35 12.95
CA ARG A 252 -24.02 -16.85 11.62
C ARG A 252 -24.55 -18.01 10.77
N GLN A 253 -25.58 -17.74 9.98
CA GLN A 253 -26.07 -18.68 8.97
C GLN A 253 -25.35 -18.43 7.65
N ILE A 254 -24.51 -19.36 7.18
CA ILE A 254 -23.84 -19.24 5.88
C ILE A 254 -24.54 -20.14 4.88
N SER A 255 -25.10 -19.54 3.83
CA SER A 255 -25.80 -20.26 2.76
C SER A 255 -24.81 -20.89 1.77
N VAL A 256 -24.73 -22.22 1.77
CA VAL A 256 -23.98 -23.01 0.79
C VAL A 256 -24.89 -23.31 -0.40
N LEU A 257 -24.76 -22.48 -1.43
CA LEU A 257 -25.48 -22.65 -2.70
C LEU A 257 -24.68 -23.48 -3.72
N PRO A 258 -25.38 -24.18 -4.65
CA PRO A 258 -24.81 -24.82 -5.84
C PRO A 258 -23.80 -23.94 -6.58
N HIS A 259 -22.78 -24.55 -7.20
CA HIS A 259 -21.73 -23.77 -7.86
C HIS A 259 -22.22 -23.11 -9.14
N LEU A 260 -23.06 -23.80 -9.93
CA LEU A 260 -23.66 -23.22 -11.13
C LEU A 260 -24.57 -22.03 -10.81
N ALA A 261 -25.28 -22.06 -9.67
CA ALA A 261 -26.05 -20.92 -9.17
C ALA A 261 -25.18 -19.66 -9.02
N LYS A 262 -24.00 -19.82 -8.42
CA LYS A 262 -23.03 -18.72 -8.23
C LYS A 262 -22.43 -18.23 -9.55
N ILE A 263 -22.27 -19.10 -10.53
CA ILE A 263 -21.82 -18.72 -11.88
C ILE A 263 -22.89 -17.88 -12.57
N LEU A 264 -24.14 -18.36 -12.56
CA LEU A 264 -25.28 -17.66 -13.12
C LEU A 264 -25.46 -16.27 -12.50
N GLU A 265 -25.45 -16.16 -11.16
CA GLU A 265 -25.53 -14.87 -10.45
C GLU A 265 -24.38 -13.92 -10.82
N LYS A 266 -23.15 -14.46 -10.93
CA LYS A 266 -21.99 -13.66 -11.32
C LYS A 266 -22.12 -13.11 -12.74
N ILE A 267 -22.63 -13.91 -13.67
CA ILE A 267 -22.86 -13.49 -15.06
C ILE A 267 -23.97 -12.43 -15.11
N GLN A 268 -25.10 -12.65 -14.42
CA GLN A 268 -26.17 -11.66 -14.33
C GLN A 268 -25.69 -10.32 -13.78
N LEU A 269 -24.84 -10.33 -12.74
CA LEU A 269 -24.22 -9.10 -12.25
C LEU A 269 -23.30 -8.45 -13.28
N GLN A 270 -22.44 -9.22 -13.97
CA GLN A 270 -21.52 -8.67 -14.98
C GLN A 270 -22.27 -7.98 -16.13
N LEU A 271 -23.46 -8.47 -16.47
CA LEU A 271 -24.27 -7.93 -17.56
C LEU A 271 -25.09 -6.70 -17.16
N ASN A 272 -25.40 -6.52 -15.86
CA ASN A 272 -26.34 -5.49 -15.38
C ASN A 272 -25.73 -4.56 -14.30
N ILE A 273 -24.42 -4.60 -14.05
CA ILE A 273 -23.78 -3.83 -12.97
C ILE A 273 -23.99 -2.31 -13.09
N GLU A 274 -24.07 -1.80 -14.32
CA GLU A 274 -24.25 -0.36 -14.60
C GLU A 274 -25.64 0.15 -14.19
N ASP A 275 -26.65 -0.72 -14.17
CA ASP A 275 -28.00 -0.40 -13.73
C ASP A 275 -28.15 -0.44 -12.19
N LEU A 276 -27.15 -0.97 -11.46
CA LEU A 276 -27.16 -1.16 -9.99
C LEU A 276 -26.25 -0.17 -9.24
N LYS A 277 -26.13 1.07 -9.72
CA LYS A 277 -25.29 2.10 -9.07
C LYS A 277 -25.91 2.56 -7.76
N ILE A 278 -25.13 2.50 -6.69
CA ILE A 278 -25.49 2.94 -5.34
C ILE A 278 -24.73 4.21 -4.95
N LYS A 279 -25.18 4.91 -3.90
CA LYS A 279 -24.57 6.15 -3.43
C LYS A 279 -23.16 5.95 -2.86
N ASN A 280 -22.44 7.07 -2.71
CA ASN A 280 -21.02 7.07 -2.36
C ASN A 280 -20.74 6.80 -0.86
N ASN A 281 -21.76 6.76 -0.01
CA ASN A 281 -21.64 6.52 1.42
C ASN A 281 -21.56 5.04 1.82
N GLN A 282 -21.77 4.09 0.91
CA GLN A 282 -21.64 2.65 1.16
C GLN A 282 -20.28 2.11 0.69
N HIS A 283 -19.47 1.64 1.63
CA HIS A 283 -18.12 1.16 1.36
C HIS A 283 -18.00 -0.36 1.19
N ALA A 284 -18.92 -1.16 1.76
CA ALA A 284 -18.86 -2.61 1.59
C ALA A 284 -19.45 -3.03 0.25
N PHE A 285 -18.90 -4.12 -0.30
CA PHE A 285 -19.34 -4.72 -1.58
C PHE A 285 -19.27 -3.80 -2.80
N THR A 286 -18.63 -2.64 -2.67
CA THR A 286 -18.36 -1.69 -3.75
C THR A 286 -16.92 -1.84 -4.22
N GLN A 287 -16.69 -1.77 -5.52
CA GLN A 287 -15.34 -1.86 -6.08
C GLN A 287 -14.44 -0.75 -5.53
N HIS A 288 -13.15 -1.05 -5.37
CA HIS A 288 -12.11 -0.14 -4.87
C HIS A 288 -12.28 0.41 -3.44
N ARG A 289 -13.37 0.06 -2.74
CA ARG A 289 -13.62 0.44 -1.34
C ARG A 289 -13.23 -0.67 -0.36
N SER A 290 -13.03 -0.30 0.90
CA SER A 290 -12.57 -1.19 1.98
C SER A 290 -13.00 -0.67 3.35
N THR A 291 -12.84 -1.48 4.41
CA THR A 291 -13.01 -1.00 5.79
C THR A 291 -12.11 0.19 6.08
N VAL A 292 -10.90 0.22 5.50
CA VAL A 292 -9.93 1.31 5.66
C VAL A 292 -10.46 2.60 5.04
N SER A 293 -11.06 2.55 3.85
CA SER A 293 -11.68 3.73 3.24
C SER A 293 -12.86 4.28 4.06
N ALA A 294 -13.71 3.40 4.61
CA ALA A 294 -14.84 3.80 5.45
C ALA A 294 -14.35 4.51 6.73
N LEU A 295 -13.33 3.93 7.38
CA LEU A 295 -12.72 4.50 8.56
C LEU A 295 -12.03 5.85 8.27
N ILE A 296 -11.28 5.97 7.17
CA ILE A 296 -10.63 7.24 6.77
C ILE A 296 -11.66 8.33 6.50
N SER A 297 -12.71 8.02 5.72
CA SER A 297 -13.80 8.96 5.39
C SER A 297 -14.44 9.57 6.64
N THR A 298 -14.75 8.73 7.62
CA THR A 298 -15.36 9.16 8.89
C THR A 298 -14.37 9.92 9.77
N THR A 299 -13.21 9.32 10.03
CA THR A 299 -12.31 9.79 11.10
C THR A 299 -11.52 11.03 10.72
N GLN A 300 -11.19 11.20 9.43
CA GLN A 300 -10.52 12.42 8.98
C GLN A 300 -11.42 13.64 9.18
N THR A 301 -12.74 13.50 9.00
CA THR A 301 -13.71 14.56 9.29
C THR A 301 -13.70 14.92 10.77
N TRP A 302 -13.59 13.94 11.67
CA TRP A 302 -13.49 14.19 13.12
C TRP A 302 -12.19 14.91 13.50
N PHE A 303 -11.06 14.49 12.94
CA PHE A 303 -9.78 15.16 13.13
C PHE A 303 -9.82 16.60 12.62
N ASN A 304 -10.34 16.83 11.41
CA ASN A 304 -10.43 18.15 10.80
C ASN A 304 -11.32 19.09 11.62
N ALA A 305 -12.50 18.62 12.05
CA ALA A 305 -13.44 19.44 12.80
C ALA A 305 -12.90 19.85 14.18
N THR A 306 -12.12 18.98 14.83
CA THR A 306 -11.54 19.24 16.15
C THR A 306 -10.18 19.95 16.10
N ASP A 307 -9.67 20.29 14.91
CA ASP A 307 -8.40 21.00 14.71
C ASP A 307 -8.59 22.53 14.72
N CYS A 308 -8.73 23.11 15.92
CA CYS A 308 -9.02 24.53 16.09
C CYS A 308 -7.77 25.41 15.86
N SER A 309 -7.62 25.98 14.67
CA SER A 309 -6.69 27.12 14.47
C SER A 309 -7.31 28.38 13.89
N LYS A 310 -8.51 28.33 13.28
CA LYS A 310 -9.16 29.53 12.67
C LYS A 310 -10.70 29.62 12.73
N THR A 311 -11.43 28.51 12.91
CA THR A 311 -12.89 28.44 12.67
C THR A 311 -13.76 28.36 13.94
N GLY A 312 -13.19 28.59 15.13
CA GLY A 312 -13.88 28.44 16.41
C GLY A 312 -13.72 27.04 17.01
N LYS A 313 -14.27 26.83 18.21
CA LYS A 313 -14.21 25.54 18.93
C LYS A 313 -15.36 24.64 18.46
N MET A 314 -15.08 23.37 18.17
CA MET A 314 -16.06 22.40 17.67
C MET A 314 -15.92 21.04 18.37
N GLY A 315 -17.02 20.32 18.48
CA GLY A 315 -17.11 18.94 18.93
C GLY A 315 -17.76 18.04 17.87
N VAL A 316 -17.68 16.73 18.07
CA VAL A 316 -18.30 15.71 17.22
C VAL A 316 -19.20 14.82 18.07
N HIS A 317 -20.47 14.73 17.70
CA HIS A 317 -21.40 13.75 18.26
C HIS A 317 -21.54 12.61 17.25
N ALA A 318 -21.25 11.38 17.66
CA ALA A 318 -21.26 10.20 16.79
C ALA A 318 -22.18 9.10 17.35
N ALA A 319 -22.87 8.40 16.45
CA ALA A 319 -23.69 7.24 16.74
C ALA A 319 -23.25 6.05 15.87
N PHE A 320 -23.01 4.91 16.51
CA PHE A 320 -22.67 3.65 15.86
C PHE A 320 -23.90 2.75 15.88
N ILE A 321 -24.66 2.70 14.78
CA ILE A 321 -25.97 2.05 14.68
C ILE A 321 -25.79 0.60 14.24
N ASP A 322 -26.33 -0.34 15.02
CA ASP A 322 -26.36 -1.78 14.72
C ASP A 322 -27.79 -2.19 14.32
N PHE A 323 -27.96 -2.85 13.18
CA PHE A 323 -29.25 -3.40 12.76
C PHE A 323 -29.38 -4.87 13.19
N ARG A 324 -30.53 -5.24 13.78
CA ARG A 324 -30.80 -6.63 14.16
C ARG A 324 -30.95 -7.49 12.90
N LYS A 325 -30.09 -8.50 12.71
CA LYS A 325 -30.21 -9.51 11.64
C LYS A 325 -30.50 -8.90 10.24
N ALA A 326 -29.78 -7.84 9.89
CA ALA A 326 -30.10 -6.98 8.73
C ALA A 326 -30.31 -7.74 7.42
N PHE A 327 -29.40 -8.66 7.06
CA PHE A 327 -29.50 -9.47 5.84
C PHE A 327 -30.72 -10.40 5.82
N ASP A 328 -31.13 -10.88 6.98
CA ASP A 328 -32.18 -11.89 7.12
C ASP A 328 -33.58 -11.26 7.08
N LEU A 329 -33.67 -9.93 7.28
CA LEU A 329 -34.92 -9.17 7.38
C LEU A 329 -35.25 -8.35 6.14
N VAL A 330 -34.47 -8.47 5.06
CA VAL A 330 -34.73 -7.76 3.80
C VAL A 330 -36.08 -8.20 3.23
N ASP A 331 -37.08 -7.32 3.26
CA ASP A 331 -38.39 -7.60 2.68
C ASP A 331 -38.29 -7.61 1.14
N HIS A 332 -38.74 -8.71 0.52
CA HIS A 332 -38.62 -8.92 -0.91
C HIS A 332 -39.46 -7.94 -1.74
N ASN A 333 -40.66 -7.57 -1.27
CA ASN A 333 -41.53 -6.64 -1.99
C ASN A 333 -40.96 -5.22 -1.97
N ILE A 334 -40.47 -4.78 -0.82
CA ILE A 334 -39.80 -3.47 -0.70
C ILE A 334 -38.54 -3.43 -1.58
N LEU A 335 -37.72 -4.49 -1.57
CA LEU A 335 -36.53 -4.58 -2.41
C LEU A 335 -36.88 -4.49 -3.91
N LEU A 336 -37.90 -5.23 -4.36
CA LEU A 336 -38.32 -5.20 -5.76
C LEU A 336 -38.86 -3.84 -6.18
N ASN A 337 -39.60 -3.14 -5.31
CA ASN A 337 -40.06 -1.78 -5.57
C ASN A 337 -38.89 -0.78 -5.69
N LYS A 338 -37.89 -0.87 -4.80
CA LYS A 338 -36.67 -0.04 -4.90
C LYS A 338 -35.90 -0.31 -6.17
N LEU A 339 -35.75 -1.57 -6.56
CA LEU A 339 -35.11 -1.95 -7.83
C LEU A 339 -35.86 -1.41 -9.05
N ALA A 340 -37.20 -1.38 -9.00
CA ALA A 340 -38.00 -0.80 -10.07
C ALA A 340 -37.80 0.72 -10.19
N ALA A 341 -37.71 1.42 -9.06
CA ALA A 341 -37.42 2.86 -9.02
C ALA A 341 -36.03 3.22 -9.59
N MET A 342 -35.07 2.30 -9.60
CA MET A 342 -33.74 2.50 -10.21
C MET A 342 -33.73 2.40 -11.75
N ASN A 343 -34.88 2.16 -12.40
CA ASN A 343 -35.01 2.03 -13.86
C ASN A 343 -34.09 0.93 -14.46
N ILE A 344 -33.98 -0.21 -13.78
CA ILE A 344 -33.28 -1.39 -14.28
C ILE A 344 -34.08 -2.08 -15.40
N ASN A 345 -33.40 -2.85 -16.25
CA ASN A 345 -34.04 -3.59 -17.33
C ASN A 345 -35.09 -4.60 -16.80
N LYS A 346 -36.30 -4.61 -17.37
CA LYS A 346 -37.43 -5.45 -16.91
C LYS A 346 -37.11 -6.94 -16.86
N PRO A 347 -36.44 -7.57 -17.86
CA PRO A 347 -36.00 -8.97 -17.77
C PRO A 347 -35.11 -9.27 -16.56
N PHE A 348 -34.19 -8.37 -16.23
CA PHE A 348 -33.31 -8.55 -15.07
C PHE A 348 -34.09 -8.40 -13.75
N TRP A 349 -35.02 -7.46 -13.67
CA TRP A 349 -35.93 -7.32 -12.54
C TRP A 349 -36.77 -8.59 -12.32
N LEU A 350 -37.36 -9.16 -13.39
CA LEU A 350 -38.12 -10.42 -13.34
C LEU A 350 -37.25 -11.59 -12.88
N TRP A 351 -36.00 -11.63 -13.33
CA TRP A 351 -35.04 -12.63 -12.88
C TRP A 351 -34.72 -12.51 -11.40
N ILE A 352 -34.54 -11.29 -10.87
CA ILE A 352 -34.34 -11.04 -9.42
C ILE A 352 -35.58 -11.47 -8.63
N LYS A 353 -36.78 -11.16 -9.14
CA LYS A 353 -38.04 -11.65 -8.55
C LYS A 353 -38.04 -13.17 -8.44
N SER A 354 -37.70 -13.89 -9.51
CA SER A 354 -37.59 -15.35 -9.48
C SER A 354 -36.50 -15.85 -8.51
N PHE A 355 -35.38 -15.14 -8.39
CA PHE A 355 -34.30 -15.45 -7.45
C PHE A 355 -34.71 -15.35 -5.97
N LEU A 356 -35.57 -14.39 -5.63
CA LEU A 356 -36.05 -14.12 -4.26
C LEU A 356 -37.23 -15.02 -3.87
N SER A 357 -38.14 -15.33 -4.79
CA SER A 357 -39.36 -16.10 -4.50
C SER A 357 -39.09 -17.61 -4.34
N GLY A 358 -39.83 -18.26 -3.43
CA GLY A 358 -39.82 -19.72 -3.28
C GLY A 358 -38.54 -20.29 -2.69
N ARG A 359 -37.80 -19.50 -1.90
CA ARG A 359 -36.54 -19.94 -1.28
C ARG A 359 -36.78 -20.79 -0.04
N VAL A 360 -35.93 -21.80 0.10
CA VAL A 360 -35.92 -22.69 1.26
C VAL A 360 -34.50 -22.88 1.78
N GLN A 361 -34.37 -23.21 3.06
CA GLN A 361 -33.10 -23.49 3.68
C GLN A 361 -33.16 -24.68 4.63
N GLN A 362 -32.02 -25.35 4.80
CA GLN A 362 -31.88 -26.53 5.67
C GLN A 362 -30.51 -26.51 6.36
N VAL A 363 -30.45 -26.61 7.69
CA VAL A 363 -29.18 -26.66 8.44
C VAL A 363 -28.49 -28.00 8.22
N ASN A 364 -27.19 -27.95 7.90
CA ASN A 364 -26.32 -29.11 7.76
C ASN A 364 -25.22 -29.08 8.84
N LEU A 365 -25.28 -30.04 9.77
CA LEU A 365 -24.28 -30.29 10.79
C LEU A 365 -23.57 -31.61 10.52
N ASN A 366 -22.37 -31.56 9.96
CA ASN A 366 -21.53 -32.73 9.69
C ASN A 366 -22.26 -33.87 8.94
N GLY A 367 -23.15 -33.52 8.00
CA GLY A 367 -23.94 -34.47 7.22
C GLY A 367 -25.34 -34.72 7.76
N THR A 368 -25.63 -34.35 9.01
CA THR A 368 -26.99 -34.40 9.58
C THR A 368 -27.78 -33.15 9.15
N LEU A 369 -28.93 -33.36 8.52
CA LEU A 369 -29.80 -32.31 8.02
C LEU A 369 -30.97 -32.06 8.98
N SER A 370 -31.37 -30.80 9.15
CA SER A 370 -32.63 -30.43 9.81
C SER A 370 -33.84 -30.58 8.87
N SER A 371 -35.02 -30.25 9.35
CA SER A 371 -36.19 -29.94 8.54
C SER A 371 -35.93 -28.76 7.60
N ILE A 372 -36.64 -28.77 6.45
CA ILE A 372 -36.61 -27.68 5.47
C ILE A 372 -37.50 -26.55 5.98
N ALA A 373 -37.01 -25.31 5.94
CA ALA A 373 -37.82 -24.13 6.26
C ALA A 373 -37.88 -23.15 5.08
N THR A 374 -39.01 -22.48 4.94
CA THR A 374 -39.21 -21.42 3.96
C THR A 374 -38.53 -20.13 4.39
N CYS A 375 -38.06 -19.35 3.42
CA CYS A 375 -37.39 -18.06 3.63
C CYS A 375 -38.24 -16.94 3.01
N PRO A 376 -39.24 -16.39 3.71
CA PRO A 376 -40.15 -15.38 3.16
C PRO A 376 -39.51 -13.98 3.04
N ALA A 377 -38.35 -13.78 3.68
CA ALA A 377 -37.59 -12.54 3.64
C ALA A 377 -36.09 -12.85 3.73
N GLY A 378 -35.28 -11.82 3.48
CA GLY A 378 -33.84 -11.86 3.54
C GLY A 378 -33.18 -12.21 2.20
N VAL A 379 -31.87 -11.99 2.14
CA VAL A 379 -31.03 -12.36 1.00
C VAL A 379 -29.95 -13.37 1.44
N PRO A 380 -29.70 -14.46 0.70
CA PRO A 380 -28.80 -15.54 1.16
C PRO A 380 -27.37 -15.08 1.47
N GLN A 381 -26.90 -15.32 2.70
CA GLN A 381 -25.53 -15.01 3.14
C GLN A 381 -24.51 -16.00 2.56
N GLY A 382 -24.17 -15.84 1.29
CA GLY A 382 -23.30 -16.75 0.53
C GLY A 382 -23.56 -16.77 -0.99
N SER A 383 -24.65 -16.11 -1.42
CA SER A 383 -24.91 -15.72 -2.80
C SER A 383 -23.98 -14.61 -3.27
N VAL A 384 -23.73 -14.57 -4.58
CA VAL A 384 -22.92 -13.56 -5.26
C VAL A 384 -23.69 -12.26 -5.46
N ILE A 385 -25.00 -12.32 -5.75
CA ILE A 385 -25.84 -11.13 -6.00
C ILE A 385 -26.39 -10.50 -4.72
N SER A 386 -26.61 -11.30 -3.66
CA SER A 386 -27.18 -10.83 -2.39
C SER A 386 -26.52 -9.59 -1.76
N PRO A 387 -25.18 -9.42 -1.76
CA PRO A 387 -24.57 -8.23 -1.17
C PRO A 387 -24.95 -6.93 -1.89
N ILE A 388 -25.09 -6.96 -3.22
CA ILE A 388 -25.51 -5.78 -3.99
C ILE A 388 -26.99 -5.50 -3.76
N LEU A 389 -27.83 -6.54 -3.73
CA LEU A 389 -29.26 -6.39 -3.40
C LEU A 389 -29.46 -5.80 -1.99
N PHE A 390 -28.65 -6.22 -1.02
CA PHE A 390 -28.66 -5.63 0.32
C PHE A 390 -28.25 -4.16 0.28
N ASN A 391 -27.18 -3.81 -0.44
CA ASN A 391 -26.78 -2.40 -0.58
C ASN A 391 -27.88 -1.55 -1.23
N THR A 392 -28.53 -2.04 -2.29
CA THR A 392 -29.69 -1.38 -2.91
C THR A 392 -30.83 -1.18 -1.92
N TYR A 393 -31.08 -2.18 -1.05
CA TYR A 393 -32.13 -2.11 -0.05
C TYR A 393 -31.94 -0.96 0.95
N ILE A 394 -30.69 -0.66 1.32
CA ILE A 394 -30.36 0.35 2.34
C ILE A 394 -29.86 1.69 1.75
N ASP A 395 -29.89 1.86 0.43
CA ASP A 395 -29.27 3.00 -0.26
C ASP A 395 -30.01 4.32 0.00
N ASP A 396 -31.34 4.25 0.15
CA ASP A 396 -32.24 5.39 0.41
C ASP A 396 -32.30 5.83 1.87
N LEU A 397 -31.56 5.19 2.78
CA LEU A 397 -31.50 5.58 4.20
C LEU A 397 -31.14 7.06 4.38
N GLU A 398 -30.20 7.57 3.59
CA GLU A 398 -29.82 8.99 3.64
C GLU A 398 -30.90 9.93 3.10
N ASP A 399 -31.76 9.47 2.18
CA ASP A 399 -32.84 10.32 1.63
C ASP A 399 -33.93 10.58 2.67
N ALA A 400 -34.03 9.70 3.68
CA ALA A 400 -34.91 9.90 4.83
C ALA A 400 -34.38 10.95 5.81
N LEU A 401 -33.14 11.43 5.66
CA LEU A 401 -32.54 12.41 6.54
C LEU A 401 -32.71 13.82 5.98
N PRO A 402 -33.37 14.75 6.70
CA PRO A 402 -33.47 16.12 6.24
C PRO A 402 -32.10 16.81 6.17
N GLU A 403 -31.80 17.49 5.05
CA GLU A 403 -30.50 18.13 4.81
C GLU A 403 -30.12 19.14 5.91
N GLN A 404 -31.11 19.80 6.51
CA GLN A 404 -30.92 20.76 7.59
C GLN A 404 -30.27 20.17 8.86
N LEU A 405 -30.33 18.85 9.06
CA LEU A 405 -29.71 18.20 10.21
C LEU A 405 -28.18 18.23 10.14
N LYS A 406 -27.59 18.35 8.94
CA LYS A 406 -26.13 18.34 8.69
C LYS A 406 -25.43 17.11 9.30
N VAL A 407 -26.10 15.96 9.27
CA VAL A 407 -25.56 14.68 9.76
C VAL A 407 -24.94 13.93 8.59
N SER A 408 -23.70 13.48 8.77
CA SER A 408 -23.00 12.63 7.80
C SER A 408 -23.19 11.17 8.16
N THR A 409 -23.52 10.33 7.17
CA THR A 409 -23.68 8.89 7.33
C THR A 409 -22.63 8.14 6.52
N ASN A 410 -21.95 7.17 7.12
CA ASN A 410 -21.03 6.26 6.45
C ASN A 410 -21.42 4.82 6.77
N LYS A 411 -21.57 3.99 5.72
CA LYS A 411 -22.04 2.60 5.83
C LYS A 411 -20.95 1.63 5.39
N TYR A 412 -20.84 0.51 6.08
CA TYR A 412 -20.07 -0.65 5.65
C TYR A 412 -20.92 -1.90 5.87
N ALA A 413 -21.59 -2.36 4.81
CA ALA A 413 -22.62 -3.38 4.89
C ALA A 413 -23.72 -2.93 5.87
N ASP A 414 -23.99 -3.72 6.90
CA ASP A 414 -24.96 -3.44 7.97
C ASP A 414 -24.45 -2.47 9.05
N ASP A 415 -23.13 -2.24 9.14
CA ASP A 415 -22.57 -1.24 10.05
C ASP A 415 -22.88 0.18 9.54
N CYS A 416 -23.61 0.98 10.32
CA CYS A 416 -23.96 2.36 9.98
C CYS A 416 -23.38 3.33 11.03
N THR A 417 -22.56 4.29 10.60
CA THR A 417 -21.99 5.32 11.47
C THR A 417 -22.51 6.68 11.08
N GLN A 418 -23.23 7.34 11.98
CA GLN A 418 -23.65 8.73 11.83
C GLN A 418 -22.79 9.64 12.69
N HIS A 419 -22.47 10.83 12.18
CA HIS A 419 -21.82 11.86 12.99
C HIS A 419 -22.24 13.26 12.57
N GLN A 420 -22.22 14.17 13.53
CA GLN A 420 -22.52 15.58 13.35
C GLN A 420 -21.40 16.43 13.97
N ILE A 421 -21.01 17.49 13.27
CA ILE A 421 -20.12 18.52 13.82
C ILE A 421 -20.98 19.54 14.57
N VAL A 422 -20.64 19.79 15.84
CA VAL A 422 -21.37 20.68 16.74
C VAL A 422 -20.47 21.87 17.09
N SER A 423 -20.92 23.08 16.79
CA SER A 423 -20.25 24.31 17.22
C SER A 423 -20.79 24.80 18.56
N VAL A 424 -20.10 25.76 19.17
CA VAL A 424 -20.51 26.43 20.43
C VAL A 424 -21.94 27.01 20.33
N ASP A 425 -22.33 27.52 19.16
CA ASP A 425 -23.61 28.20 18.96
C ASP A 425 -24.75 27.24 18.54
N SER A 426 -24.52 25.92 18.57
CA SER A 426 -25.47 24.93 18.04
C SER A 426 -25.65 23.75 18.99
N ASN A 427 -26.89 23.25 19.07
CA ASN A 427 -27.18 21.97 19.71
C ASN A 427 -27.04 20.81 18.72
N SER A 428 -26.77 19.60 19.25
CA SER A 428 -26.73 18.42 18.40
C SER A 428 -28.14 17.99 17.97
N ASN A 429 -28.30 17.78 16.66
CA ASN A 429 -29.51 17.24 16.03
C ASN A 429 -29.45 15.72 15.82
N LEU A 430 -28.43 15.06 16.37
CA LEU A 430 -28.21 13.63 16.13
C LEU A 430 -29.36 12.77 16.66
N GLN A 431 -30.04 13.18 17.75
CA GLN A 431 -31.25 12.50 18.22
C GLN A 431 -32.38 12.50 17.18
N GLN A 432 -32.61 13.64 16.51
CA GLN A 432 -33.61 13.71 15.45
C GLN A 432 -33.23 12.80 14.29
N SER A 433 -31.96 12.77 13.89
CA SER A 433 -31.48 11.84 12.86
C SER A 433 -31.69 10.37 13.24
N ILE A 434 -31.43 9.98 14.49
CA ILE A 434 -31.71 8.61 14.98
C ILE A 434 -33.21 8.29 14.94
N ASN A 435 -34.08 9.26 15.26
CA ASN A 435 -35.53 9.07 15.14
C ASN A 435 -35.93 8.81 13.69
N GLU A 436 -35.40 9.58 12.73
CA GLU A 436 -35.67 9.37 11.30
C GLU A 436 -35.11 8.03 10.79
N VAL A 437 -33.90 7.63 11.21
CA VAL A 437 -33.36 6.30 10.88
C VAL A 437 -34.23 5.19 11.47
N ASN A 438 -34.77 5.37 12.68
CA ASN A 438 -35.68 4.40 13.28
C ASN A 438 -37.01 4.34 12.52
N ASN A 439 -37.58 5.48 12.12
CA ASN A 439 -38.79 5.55 11.29
C ASN A 439 -38.56 4.85 9.94
N TRP A 440 -37.47 5.18 9.25
CA TRP A 440 -37.06 4.53 8.02
C TRP A 440 -36.88 3.02 8.22
N ALA A 441 -36.27 2.58 9.32
CA ALA A 441 -36.09 1.17 9.62
C ALA A 441 -37.43 0.46 9.79
N VAL A 442 -38.40 1.06 10.50
CA VAL A 442 -39.75 0.50 10.68
C VAL A 442 -40.48 0.40 9.33
N LEU A 443 -40.46 1.45 8.50
CA LEU A 443 -41.06 1.45 7.17
C LEU A 443 -40.45 0.39 6.25
N ASN A 444 -39.15 0.16 6.38
CA ASN A 444 -38.43 -0.88 5.65
C ASN A 444 -38.44 -2.25 6.35
N LYS A 445 -39.32 -2.47 7.33
CA LYS A 445 -39.40 -3.73 8.09
C LYS A 445 -38.03 -4.23 8.63
N MET A 446 -37.12 -3.31 8.92
CA MET A 446 -35.86 -3.54 9.64
C MET A 446 -36.02 -3.20 11.12
N ALA A 447 -35.00 -3.41 11.93
CA ALA A 447 -35.02 -2.98 13.34
C ALA A 447 -33.61 -2.64 13.84
N ILE A 448 -33.51 -1.54 14.58
CA ILE A 448 -32.26 -1.13 15.24
C ILE A 448 -32.07 -1.94 16.53
N ASN A 449 -30.83 -2.26 16.84
CA ASN A 449 -30.42 -2.94 18.05
C ASN A 449 -29.91 -1.93 19.09
N ALA A 450 -30.83 -1.32 19.84
CA ALA A 450 -30.50 -0.30 20.84
C ALA A 450 -29.39 -0.71 21.83
N LYS A 451 -29.31 -1.98 22.25
CA LYS A 451 -28.23 -2.47 23.14
C LYS A 451 -26.84 -2.48 22.50
N LYS A 452 -26.76 -2.72 21.19
CA LYS A 452 -25.49 -2.74 20.45
C LYS A 452 -25.15 -1.39 19.81
N THR A 453 -26.16 -0.55 19.58
CA THR A 453 -25.96 0.84 19.20
C THR A 453 -25.24 1.59 20.31
N LYS A 454 -24.27 2.45 19.95
CA LYS A 454 -23.47 3.23 20.91
C LYS A 454 -23.42 4.70 20.53
N ASP A 455 -23.35 5.55 21.55
CA ASP A 455 -23.20 7.01 21.46
C ASP A 455 -21.75 7.37 21.86
N MET A 456 -21.13 8.33 21.17
CA MET A 456 -19.84 8.90 21.54
C MET A 456 -19.81 10.40 21.33
N TRP A 457 -19.41 11.14 22.38
CA TRP A 457 -19.14 12.57 22.33
C TRP A 457 -17.64 12.84 22.31
N ILE A 458 -17.17 13.59 21.32
CA ILE A 458 -15.77 13.93 21.09
C ILE A 458 -15.64 15.45 21.17
N SER A 459 -15.09 15.97 22.27
CA SER A 459 -14.80 17.40 22.43
C SER A 459 -13.46 17.58 23.14
N PHE A 460 -12.81 18.69 22.86
CA PHE A 460 -11.57 19.13 23.50
C PHE A 460 -11.70 20.52 24.13
N THR A 461 -12.94 20.94 24.36
CA THR A 461 -13.28 22.21 24.99
C THR A 461 -14.50 22.04 25.89
N ASP A 462 -14.47 22.70 27.05
CA ASP A 462 -15.62 22.77 27.96
C ASP A 462 -16.64 23.83 27.51
N ALA A 463 -16.27 24.70 26.57
CA ALA A 463 -17.15 25.71 25.99
C ALA A 463 -18.34 25.14 25.20
N ILE A 464 -18.30 23.85 24.83
CA ILE A 464 -19.42 23.18 24.17
C ILE A 464 -19.98 22.18 25.18
N PRO A 465 -21.22 22.38 25.66
CA PRO A 465 -21.82 21.47 26.61
C PRO A 465 -21.96 20.09 25.97
N GLU A 466 -21.75 19.05 26.77
CA GLU A 466 -21.97 17.67 26.33
C GLU A 466 -23.46 17.49 25.96
N PRO A 467 -23.78 16.99 24.75
CA PRO A 467 -25.16 16.85 24.32
C PRO A 467 -25.89 15.77 25.13
N PRO A 468 -27.23 15.81 25.22
CA PRO A 468 -28.01 14.73 25.83
C PRO A 468 -27.68 13.36 25.23
N ARG A 469 -27.77 12.31 26.04
CA ARG A 469 -27.57 10.93 25.56
C ARG A 469 -28.69 10.52 24.62
N LEU A 470 -28.32 9.81 23.57
CA LEU A 470 -29.26 9.36 22.54
C LEU A 470 -30.25 8.31 23.07
N ARG A 471 -31.43 8.24 22.47
CA ARG A 471 -32.49 7.26 22.74
C ARG A 471 -33.00 6.63 21.45
N ILE A 472 -33.43 5.37 21.54
CA ILE A 472 -34.21 4.69 20.50
C ILE A 472 -35.49 4.19 21.15
N GLY A 473 -36.62 4.78 20.76
CA GLY A 473 -37.88 4.60 21.49
C GLY A 473 -37.71 5.01 22.95
N ASN A 474 -38.00 4.10 23.88
CA ASN A 474 -37.85 4.32 25.32
C ASN A 474 -36.48 3.92 25.87
N GLU A 475 -35.63 3.26 25.08
CA GLU A 475 -34.32 2.78 25.54
C GLU A 475 -33.23 3.86 25.42
N LEU A 476 -32.48 4.08 26.50
CA LEU A 476 -31.33 4.98 26.53
C LEU A 476 -30.10 4.28 25.94
N ILE A 477 -29.45 4.92 24.96
CA ILE A 477 -28.22 4.41 24.35
C ILE A 477 -27.04 4.65 25.29
N GLU A 478 -26.17 3.66 25.40
CA GLU A 478 -24.93 3.77 26.17
C GLU A 478 -23.94 4.72 25.47
N ARG A 479 -23.52 5.77 26.19
CA ARG A 479 -22.42 6.64 25.78
C ARG A 479 -21.08 6.06 26.21
N VAL A 480 -20.16 5.90 25.26
CA VAL A 480 -18.86 5.25 25.48
C VAL A 480 -17.68 6.18 25.18
N ASN A 481 -16.59 6.02 25.93
CA ASN A 481 -15.35 6.75 25.70
C ASN A 481 -14.42 6.04 24.70
N ALA A 482 -14.65 4.76 24.44
CA ALA A 482 -13.97 4.00 23.42
C ALA A 482 -14.91 3.01 22.74
N PHE A 483 -14.82 2.89 21.41
CA PHE A 483 -15.65 2.00 20.62
C PHE A 483 -14.84 1.33 19.52
N LYS A 484 -15.14 0.07 19.23
CA LYS A 484 -14.48 -0.69 18.18
C LYS A 484 -15.31 -0.69 16.90
N LEU A 485 -14.93 0.18 15.98
CA LEU A 485 -15.57 0.32 14.66
C LEU A 485 -14.73 -0.39 13.59
N LEU A 486 -15.33 -1.30 12.83
CA LEU A 486 -14.68 -2.02 11.72
C LEU A 486 -13.31 -2.61 12.07
N GLY A 487 -13.16 -3.11 13.30
CA GLY A 487 -11.92 -3.73 13.77
C GLY A 487 -10.89 -2.79 14.41
N VAL A 488 -11.10 -1.46 14.36
CA VAL A 488 -10.22 -0.43 14.94
C VAL A 488 -10.89 0.22 16.16
N SER A 489 -10.12 0.48 17.21
CA SER A 489 -10.64 0.99 18.49
C SER A 489 -10.41 2.50 18.55
N PHE A 490 -11.50 3.26 18.54
CA PHE A 490 -11.49 4.72 18.61
C PHE A 490 -11.76 5.18 20.03
N GLN A 491 -11.07 6.24 20.45
CA GLN A 491 -11.30 6.89 21.73
C GLN A 491 -11.91 8.27 21.48
N ASN A 492 -12.76 8.74 22.39
CA ASN A 492 -13.33 10.08 22.32
C ASN A 492 -12.28 11.20 22.42
N ASN A 493 -11.08 10.84 22.87
CA ASN A 493 -9.93 11.73 22.86
C ASN A 493 -9.07 11.56 21.59
N LEU A 494 -9.54 10.87 20.54
CA LEU A 494 -8.83 10.57 19.28
C LEU A 494 -7.37 10.10 19.46
N LYS A 495 -7.06 9.46 20.58
CA LYS A 495 -5.77 8.76 20.79
C LYS A 495 -5.90 7.32 20.31
N TRP A 496 -4.74 6.72 20.04
CA TRP A 496 -4.62 5.35 19.54
C TRP A 496 -4.19 4.34 20.62
N ASN A 497 -4.06 4.77 21.89
CA ASN A 497 -3.54 3.95 22.98
C ASN A 497 -4.34 2.65 23.15
N ALA A 498 -5.67 2.75 23.25
CA ALA A 498 -6.52 1.57 23.43
C ALA A 498 -6.41 0.58 22.25
N HIS A 499 -6.29 1.11 21.02
CA HIS A 499 -6.11 0.26 19.84
C HIS A 499 -4.76 -0.45 19.85
N VAL A 500 -3.67 0.29 20.10
CA VAL A 500 -2.31 -0.27 20.14
C VAL A 500 -2.15 -1.30 21.26
N GLU A 501 -2.72 -1.05 22.43
CA GLU A 501 -2.75 -2.01 23.52
C GLU A 501 -3.51 -3.29 23.14
N GLU A 502 -4.68 -3.16 22.49
CA GLU A 502 -5.46 -4.32 22.05
C GLU A 502 -4.70 -5.19 21.03
N ILE A 503 -4.12 -4.57 19.98
CA ILE A 503 -3.41 -5.31 18.93
C ILE A 503 -2.11 -5.91 19.43
N THR A 504 -1.36 -5.19 20.27
CA THR A 504 -0.10 -5.69 20.85
C THR A 504 -0.37 -6.84 21.82
N ARG A 505 -1.42 -6.75 22.66
CA ARG A 505 -1.84 -7.85 23.54
C ARG A 505 -2.22 -9.10 22.73
N LYS A 506 -3.00 -8.96 21.65
CA LYS A 506 -3.35 -10.08 20.76
C LYS A 506 -2.14 -10.66 20.05
N ALA A 507 -1.24 -9.82 19.56
CA ALA A 507 -0.02 -10.24 18.90
C ALA A 507 0.94 -10.96 19.87
N ASN A 508 1.08 -10.46 21.09
CA ASN A 508 1.88 -11.09 22.16
C ASN A 508 1.38 -12.49 22.51
N LYS A 509 0.04 -12.70 22.59
CA LYS A 509 -0.52 -14.05 22.79
C LYS A 509 -0.10 -15.02 21.69
N ARG A 510 0.06 -14.55 20.46
CA ARG A 510 0.48 -15.36 19.31
C ARG A 510 1.99 -15.61 19.22
N LEU A 511 2.81 -14.98 20.07
CA LEU A 511 4.25 -15.29 20.16
C LEU A 511 4.52 -16.72 20.60
N TYR A 512 3.57 -17.36 21.28
CA TYR A 512 3.61 -18.79 21.60
C TYR A 512 3.91 -19.64 20.35
N HIS A 513 3.31 -19.33 19.19
CA HIS A 513 3.57 -20.06 17.95
C HIS A 513 5.05 -20.01 17.53
N LEU A 514 5.72 -18.86 17.72
CA LEU A 514 7.16 -18.73 17.41
C LEU A 514 8.02 -19.52 18.41
N ARG A 515 7.63 -19.55 19.68
CA ARG A 515 8.30 -20.36 20.70
C ARG A 515 8.18 -21.85 20.38
N GLU A 516 7.02 -22.31 19.94
CA GLU A 516 6.81 -23.70 19.52
C GLU A 516 7.59 -24.06 18.25
N CYS A 517 7.72 -23.12 17.30
CA CYS A 517 8.62 -23.30 16.15
C CYS A 517 10.06 -23.50 16.59
N ARG A 518 10.55 -22.67 17.52
CA ARG A 518 11.92 -22.79 18.07
C ARG A 518 12.12 -24.05 18.89
N LYS A 519 11.17 -24.43 19.76
CA LYS A 519 11.22 -25.68 20.53
C LYS A 519 11.25 -26.90 19.61
N SER A 520 10.53 -26.85 18.51
CA SER A 520 10.51 -27.91 17.49
C SER A 520 11.72 -27.88 16.55
N GLN A 521 12.72 -27.01 16.82
CA GLN A 521 13.96 -26.86 16.05
C GLN A 521 13.72 -26.64 14.54
N LEU A 522 12.66 -25.90 14.22
CA LEU A 522 12.34 -25.54 12.84
C LEU A 522 13.31 -24.46 12.31
N PRO A 523 13.59 -24.42 11.00
CA PRO A 523 14.43 -23.38 10.40
C PRO A 523 13.89 -21.95 10.70
N PRO A 524 14.74 -20.93 10.89
CA PRO A 524 14.29 -19.57 11.19
C PRO A 524 13.31 -18.98 10.18
N GLU A 525 13.42 -19.37 8.90
CA GLU A 525 12.53 -18.95 7.81
C GLU A 525 11.08 -19.38 8.05
N VAL A 526 10.88 -20.57 8.62
CA VAL A 526 9.57 -21.07 9.05
C VAL A 526 8.99 -20.18 10.14
N GLY A 527 9.84 -19.78 11.09
CA GLY A 527 9.48 -18.82 12.13
C GLY A 527 9.04 -17.47 11.53
N ILE A 528 9.75 -16.97 10.53
CA ILE A 528 9.41 -15.73 9.83
C ILE A 528 8.08 -15.84 9.12
N ILE A 529 7.82 -16.93 8.38
CA ILE A 529 6.51 -17.13 7.72
C ILE A 529 5.39 -17.20 8.76
N THR A 530 5.64 -17.81 9.92
CA THR A 530 4.70 -17.87 11.04
C THR A 530 4.41 -16.47 11.58
N TYR A 531 5.44 -15.65 11.79
CA TYR A 531 5.29 -14.25 12.17
C TYR A 531 4.45 -13.47 11.15
N GLN A 532 4.81 -13.58 9.87
CA GLN A 532 4.17 -12.86 8.77
C GLN A 532 2.70 -13.25 8.54
N SER A 533 2.30 -14.47 8.92
CA SER A 533 0.95 -15.01 8.73
C SER A 533 0.06 -14.92 9.98
N LYS A 534 0.64 -15.00 11.19
CA LYS A 534 -0.12 -15.06 12.45
C LYS A 534 -0.03 -13.78 13.27
N ILE A 535 1.10 -13.08 13.25
CA ILE A 535 1.38 -11.96 14.17
C ILE A 535 1.28 -10.64 13.43
N ARG A 536 2.06 -10.47 12.35
CA ARG A 536 2.13 -9.23 11.57
C ARG A 536 0.76 -8.72 11.07
N PRO A 537 -0.17 -9.57 10.59
CA PRO A 537 -1.48 -9.08 10.14
C PRO A 537 -2.31 -8.43 11.26
N ILE A 538 -2.10 -8.80 12.53
CA ILE A 538 -2.75 -8.10 13.66
C ILE A 538 -2.15 -6.70 13.84
N LEU A 539 -0.84 -6.59 13.68
CA LEU A 539 -0.09 -5.34 13.89
C LEU A 539 -0.26 -4.35 12.73
N GLU A 540 -0.70 -4.79 11.54
CA GLU A 540 -0.81 -3.95 10.33
C GLU A 540 -2.26 -3.70 9.89
N TYR A 541 -3.26 -4.35 10.52
CA TYR A 541 -4.66 -4.20 10.11
C TYR A 541 -5.11 -2.73 10.20
N ALA A 542 -5.64 -2.22 9.08
CA ALA A 542 -6.11 -0.84 8.93
C ALA A 542 -5.07 0.23 9.30
N SER A 543 -3.77 -0.08 9.17
CA SER A 543 -2.69 0.85 9.52
C SER A 543 -2.70 2.23 8.85
N PRO A 544 -3.27 2.42 7.64
CA PRO A 544 -3.41 3.75 7.07
C PRO A 544 -4.24 4.69 7.96
N VAL A 545 -5.30 4.18 8.60
CA VAL A 545 -6.21 4.98 9.46
C VAL A 545 -5.45 5.61 10.63
N TRP A 546 -4.49 4.88 11.19
CA TRP A 546 -3.70 5.29 12.35
C TRP A 546 -2.23 5.50 11.99
N ALA A 547 -1.90 5.79 10.74
CA ALA A 547 -0.52 5.89 10.26
C ALA A 547 0.32 6.93 11.01
N GLY A 548 -0.32 8.02 11.43
CA GLY A 548 0.30 9.10 12.19
C GLY A 548 0.56 8.80 13.68
N LEU A 549 0.85 7.56 14.11
CA LEU A 549 1.07 7.27 15.54
C LEU A 549 2.13 8.18 16.19
N PRO A 550 1.99 8.57 17.47
CA PRO A 550 3.09 9.09 18.28
C PRO A 550 4.25 8.08 18.41
N ASN A 551 5.48 8.55 18.55
CA ASN A 551 6.69 7.71 18.60
C ASN A 551 6.59 6.57 19.63
N TYR A 552 6.11 6.87 20.85
CA TYR A 552 5.99 5.86 21.90
C TYR A 552 5.06 4.70 21.51
N LEU A 553 3.96 4.98 20.78
CA LEU A 553 3.05 3.95 20.24
C LEU A 553 3.66 3.19 19.07
N ARG A 554 4.46 3.85 18.22
CA ARG A 554 5.22 3.15 17.16
C ARG A 554 6.18 2.13 17.79
N ASP A 555 6.90 2.56 18.81
CA ASP A 555 7.88 1.72 19.51
C ASP A 555 7.22 0.53 20.20
N GLU A 556 6.00 0.66 20.73
CA GLU A 556 5.24 -0.47 21.30
C GLU A 556 5.02 -1.60 20.28
N ILE A 557 4.61 -1.21 19.07
CA ILE A 557 4.35 -2.15 17.98
C ILE A 557 5.68 -2.76 17.51
N GLU A 558 6.74 -1.96 17.36
CA GLU A 558 8.08 -2.44 16.97
C GLU A 558 8.71 -3.38 18.00
N ARG A 559 8.43 -3.19 19.30
CA ARG A 559 8.87 -4.12 20.34
C ARG A 559 8.32 -5.53 20.12
N VAL A 560 7.11 -5.68 19.56
CA VAL A 560 6.55 -6.99 19.24
C VAL A 560 7.29 -7.65 18.07
N GLN A 561 7.63 -6.91 17.01
CA GLN A 561 8.47 -7.43 15.92
C GLN A 561 9.85 -7.82 16.43
N SER A 562 10.50 -6.92 17.19
CA SER A 562 11.83 -7.16 17.78
C SER A 562 11.85 -8.39 18.69
N ARG A 563 10.81 -8.57 19.52
CA ARG A 563 10.65 -9.77 20.36
C ARG A 563 10.42 -11.03 19.51
N SER A 564 9.68 -10.92 18.42
CA SER A 564 9.45 -12.03 17.48
C SER A 564 10.77 -12.51 16.86
N LEU A 565 11.60 -11.58 16.36
CA LEU A 565 12.92 -11.89 15.79
C LEU A 565 13.88 -12.48 16.83
N ARG A 566 13.89 -11.92 18.05
CA ARG A 566 14.68 -12.47 19.17
C ARG A 566 14.27 -13.89 19.54
N ILE A 567 12.96 -14.19 19.56
CA ILE A 567 12.47 -15.56 19.78
C ILE A 567 13.03 -16.48 18.70
N LEU A 568 13.19 -16.04 17.46
CA LEU A 568 13.73 -16.84 16.37
C LEU A 568 15.27 -16.89 16.31
N GLY A 569 15.96 -16.12 17.17
CA GLY A 569 17.43 -16.01 17.13
C GLY A 569 17.95 -15.19 15.96
N LEU A 570 17.15 -14.27 15.43
CA LEU A 570 17.50 -13.40 14.29
C LEU A 570 17.82 -11.98 14.77
N GLU A 571 18.64 -11.27 13.99
CA GLU A 571 18.98 -9.87 14.22
C GLU A 571 17.76 -8.95 14.07
N LYS A 572 17.80 -7.77 14.72
CA LYS A 572 16.64 -6.84 14.79
C LYS A 572 16.27 -6.26 13.41
N ASP A 573 17.24 -6.13 12.52
CA ASP A 573 17.11 -5.58 11.16
C ASP A 573 16.85 -6.64 10.09
N TYR A 574 16.63 -7.91 10.48
CA TYR A 574 16.29 -8.99 9.55
C TYR A 574 14.98 -8.71 8.77
N LEU A 575 14.03 -7.98 9.37
CA LEU A 575 12.82 -7.51 8.71
C LEU A 575 12.79 -5.98 8.67
N PRO A 576 12.21 -5.37 7.61
CA PRO A 576 11.95 -3.94 7.59
C PRO A 576 11.11 -3.50 8.80
N PRO A 577 11.33 -2.30 9.33
CA PRO A 577 10.46 -1.72 10.35
C PRO A 577 9.00 -1.74 9.91
N LEU A 578 8.10 -2.05 10.83
CA LEU A 578 6.66 -1.94 10.63
C LEU A 578 6.26 -0.50 10.28
N ASN A 579 6.99 0.52 10.73
CA ASN A 579 6.72 1.90 10.33
C ASN A 579 6.77 2.11 8.80
N GLU A 580 7.83 1.65 8.14
CA GLU A 580 7.98 1.76 6.67
C GLU A 580 6.83 1.04 5.96
N ARG A 581 6.43 -0.11 6.48
CA ARG A 581 5.31 -0.90 5.92
C ARG A 581 3.97 -0.19 6.06
N ARG A 582 3.76 0.58 7.13
CA ARG A 582 2.56 1.42 7.28
C ARG A 582 2.55 2.55 6.27
N GLU A 583 3.69 3.20 6.04
CA GLU A 583 3.84 4.25 5.03
C GLU A 583 3.54 3.70 3.62
N GLU A 584 4.06 2.52 3.27
CA GLU A 584 3.73 1.81 2.03
C GLU A 584 2.23 1.46 1.92
N ALA A 585 1.61 1.03 3.02
CA ALA A 585 0.18 0.74 3.04
C ALA A 585 -0.66 2.01 2.83
N THR A 586 -0.28 3.12 3.48
CA THR A 586 -0.91 4.44 3.30
C THR A 586 -0.81 4.89 1.85
N SER A 587 0.36 4.76 1.21
CA SER A 587 0.52 5.07 -0.22
C SER A 587 -0.46 4.29 -1.09
N ARG A 588 -0.56 2.98 -0.89
CA ARG A 588 -1.44 2.12 -1.71
C ARG A 588 -2.92 2.44 -1.54
N GLU A 589 -3.34 2.98 -0.40
CA GLU A 589 -4.72 3.49 -0.24
C GLU A 589 -4.90 4.81 -1.00
N VAL A 590 -3.93 5.72 -0.92
CA VAL A 590 -3.99 6.98 -1.67
C VAL A 590 -4.03 6.73 -3.17
N ASP A 591 -3.18 5.85 -3.68
CA ASP A 591 -3.16 5.49 -5.11
C ASP A 591 -4.54 4.97 -5.54
N ARG A 592 -5.21 4.18 -4.69
CA ARG A 592 -6.58 3.73 -4.93
C ARG A 592 -7.58 4.89 -4.97
N PHE A 593 -7.48 5.85 -4.05
CA PHE A 593 -8.37 7.01 -4.01
C PHE A 593 -8.17 7.93 -5.23
N MET A 594 -6.92 8.03 -5.73
CA MET A 594 -6.59 8.89 -6.86
C MET A 594 -6.97 8.27 -8.21
N ASN A 595 -6.86 6.94 -8.33
CA ASN A 595 -7.19 6.18 -9.54
C ASN A 595 -8.69 6.04 -9.79
N ASP A 596 -9.54 6.28 -8.78
CA ASP A 596 -11.00 6.30 -8.90
C ASP A 596 -11.51 7.76 -8.73
N PRO A 597 -11.93 8.44 -9.80
CA PRO A 597 -12.46 9.81 -9.75
C PRO A 597 -13.67 9.99 -8.83
N HIS A 598 -14.45 8.94 -8.62
CA HIS A 598 -15.67 8.94 -7.81
C HIS A 598 -15.46 8.37 -6.41
N HIS A 599 -14.21 8.15 -6.00
CA HIS A 599 -13.92 7.57 -4.70
C HIS A 599 -14.32 8.52 -3.55
N PRO A 600 -15.07 8.06 -2.52
CA PRO A 600 -15.57 8.92 -1.44
C PRO A 600 -14.43 9.60 -0.65
N CYS A 601 -13.31 8.90 -0.43
CA CYS A 601 -12.16 9.48 0.27
C CYS A 601 -11.34 10.49 -0.54
N ARG A 602 -11.71 10.80 -1.79
CA ARG A 602 -11.03 11.86 -2.55
C ARG A 602 -11.29 13.24 -1.95
N SER A 603 -12.45 13.45 -1.33
CA SER A 603 -12.81 14.70 -0.63
C SER A 603 -11.96 14.96 0.60
N VAL A 604 -11.46 13.90 1.26
CA VAL A 604 -10.58 14.02 2.43
C VAL A 604 -9.11 14.22 2.04
N LEU A 605 -8.76 13.96 0.77
CA LEU A 605 -7.44 14.32 0.26
C LEU A 605 -7.35 15.84 0.14
N PRO A 606 -6.16 16.43 0.38
CA PRO A 606 -5.95 17.85 0.12
C PRO A 606 -6.32 18.15 -1.34
N LYS A 607 -7.14 19.19 -1.56
CA LYS A 607 -7.40 19.69 -2.91
C LYS A 607 -6.05 20.07 -3.52
N LEU A 608 -5.62 19.32 -4.54
CA LEU A 608 -4.53 19.74 -5.41
C LEU A 608 -5.00 21.04 -6.06
N ILE A 609 -4.39 22.17 -5.66
CA ILE A 609 -4.68 23.44 -6.30
C ILE A 609 -4.19 23.28 -7.74
N ASN A 610 -5.13 23.11 -8.67
CA ASN A 610 -4.85 23.03 -10.10
C ASN A 610 -4.44 24.43 -10.56
N ASN A 611 -3.17 24.78 -10.35
CA ASN A 611 -2.64 26.02 -10.85
C ASN A 611 -2.48 25.84 -12.36
N GLN A 612 -3.22 26.62 -13.15
CA GLN A 612 -2.78 26.90 -14.52
C GLN A 612 -1.33 27.33 -14.43
N TYR A 613 -0.46 26.58 -15.10
CA TYR A 613 0.97 26.80 -15.12
C TYR A 613 1.24 28.12 -15.85
N ASN A 614 1.20 29.24 -15.14
CA ASN A 614 1.46 30.56 -15.72
C ASN A 614 2.96 30.87 -15.60
N LEU A 615 3.70 30.59 -16.68
CA LEU A 615 5.15 30.71 -16.83
C LEU A 615 5.73 32.14 -16.65
N ARG A 616 4.90 33.13 -16.31
CA ARG A 616 5.27 34.56 -16.28
C ARG A 616 5.29 35.20 -14.89
N ASN A 617 4.82 34.53 -13.84
CA ASN A 617 4.95 35.00 -12.45
C ASN A 617 5.45 33.86 -11.55
N ILE A 618 6.73 33.91 -11.18
CA ILE A 618 7.37 32.94 -10.26
C ILE A 618 7.08 33.30 -8.78
N ASP A 619 6.57 34.50 -8.51
CA ASP A 619 6.16 34.90 -7.16
C ASP A 619 4.70 34.54 -6.87
N ARG A 620 4.52 33.30 -6.42
CA ARG A 620 3.72 32.93 -5.24
C ARG A 620 3.86 31.43 -5.05
N ASN A 621 4.78 31.05 -4.17
CA ASN A 621 4.74 29.81 -3.43
C ASN A 621 3.30 29.55 -2.95
N ARG A 622 2.59 28.64 -3.61
CA ARG A 622 1.42 28.01 -2.99
C ARG A 622 1.93 26.73 -2.35
N ASN A 623 2.43 26.91 -1.13
CA ASN A 623 2.63 25.84 -0.18
C ASN A 623 1.37 24.95 -0.17
N ILE A 624 1.55 23.63 -0.26
CA ILE A 624 0.56 22.72 0.35
C ILE A 624 0.80 22.84 1.86
N SER A 625 0.44 23.98 2.45
CA SER A 625 0.54 24.17 3.90
C SER A 625 -0.70 23.58 4.54
N PHE A 626 -0.58 22.37 5.07
CA PHE A 626 -1.52 21.91 6.08
C PHE A 626 -1.06 22.46 7.42
N PHE A 627 -1.75 23.50 7.90
CA PHE A 627 -1.58 23.96 9.26
C PHE A 627 -2.39 23.02 10.15
N SER A 628 -1.70 22.06 10.78
CA SER A 628 -2.27 21.31 11.89
C SER A 628 -2.23 22.21 13.12
N GLY A 629 -3.39 22.67 13.59
CA GLY A 629 -3.50 23.51 14.78
C GLY A 629 -3.19 22.75 16.08
N THR A 630 -3.35 21.44 16.07
CA THR A 630 -3.23 20.58 17.24
C THR A 630 -2.29 19.39 16.98
N GLU A 631 -1.64 18.87 18.04
CA GLU A 631 -0.85 17.62 17.97
C GLU A 631 -1.72 16.42 17.56
N ARG A 632 -2.99 16.41 17.97
CA ARG A 632 -3.96 15.36 17.63
C ARG A 632 -4.17 15.25 16.13
N HIS A 633 -4.39 16.37 15.46
CA HIS A 633 -4.59 16.39 14.01
C HIS A 633 -3.31 16.01 13.23
N LYS A 634 -2.11 16.25 13.80
CA LYS A 634 -0.84 15.74 13.22
C LYS A 634 -0.79 14.22 13.11
N HIS A 635 -1.59 13.53 13.92
CA HIS A 635 -1.70 12.08 13.94
C HIS A 635 -2.83 11.54 13.02
N SER A 636 -3.45 12.39 12.19
CA SER A 636 -4.48 12.01 11.22
C SER A 636 -3.90 11.42 9.91
N PHE A 637 -4.76 10.82 9.09
CA PHE A 637 -4.38 10.21 7.80
C PHE A 637 -3.84 11.26 6.83
N SER A 638 -4.50 12.41 6.68
CA SER A 638 -4.12 13.46 5.72
C SER A 638 -2.72 14.02 5.97
N VAL A 639 -2.36 14.24 7.24
CA VAL A 639 -1.02 14.72 7.63
C VAL A 639 0.03 13.64 7.44
N SER A 640 -0.26 12.38 7.78
CA SER A 640 0.64 11.26 7.51
C SER A 640 0.91 11.08 6.01
N PHE A 641 -0.11 11.27 5.18
CA PHE A 641 0.02 11.23 3.72
C PHE A 641 0.94 12.35 3.19
N LEU A 642 0.81 13.57 3.70
CA LEU A 642 1.66 14.69 3.28
C LEU A 642 3.13 14.50 3.68
N ASN A 643 3.39 13.95 4.87
CA ASN A 643 4.74 13.58 5.29
C ASN A 643 5.35 12.53 4.34
N TYR A 644 4.54 11.63 3.79
CA TYR A 644 4.98 10.68 2.78
C TYR A 644 5.25 11.36 1.41
N LEU A 645 4.37 12.24 0.93
CA LEU A 645 4.59 12.98 -0.32
C LEU A 645 5.85 13.85 -0.26
N THR A 646 6.06 14.56 0.85
CA THR A 646 7.28 15.36 1.07
C THR A 646 8.53 14.48 1.15
N THR A 647 8.40 13.21 1.53
CA THR A 647 9.51 12.25 1.57
C THR A 647 9.84 11.69 0.16
N ILE A 648 8.84 11.46 -0.70
CA ILE A 648 9.04 10.98 -2.08
C ILE A 648 9.48 12.09 -3.04
N CYS A 649 8.85 13.26 -2.97
CA CYS A 649 9.22 14.40 -3.82
C CYS A 649 10.66 14.89 -3.53
N ASN A 650 11.25 14.45 -2.41
CA ASN A 650 12.64 14.72 -2.03
C ASN A 650 13.64 13.62 -2.43
N ILE A 651 13.25 12.65 -3.28
CA ILE A 651 14.21 11.72 -3.88
C ILE A 651 15.00 12.45 -4.99
N LYS A 652 16.07 13.11 -4.54
CA LYS A 652 17.28 13.55 -5.26
C LYS A 652 17.10 14.32 -6.59
N THR A 653 17.09 15.65 -6.49
CA THR A 653 18.02 16.52 -7.26
C THR A 653 18.08 17.93 -6.63
N TYR A 654 19.28 18.51 -6.62
CA TYR A 654 19.64 19.91 -6.33
C TYR A 654 20.03 20.33 -4.89
N PRO A 655 21.33 20.69 -4.69
CA PRO A 655 21.84 21.43 -3.52
C PRO A 655 21.30 22.86 -3.37
N GLN A 656 20.43 23.34 -4.27
CA GLN A 656 19.89 24.71 -4.22
C GLN A 656 18.67 24.86 -3.30
N HIS A 657 18.07 23.76 -2.82
CA HIS A 657 16.90 23.81 -1.94
C HIS A 657 17.20 24.04 -0.45
N ILE A 658 18.47 24.05 -0.04
CA ILE A 658 18.86 24.58 1.29
C ILE A 658 18.75 26.12 1.31
N TYR A 659 18.70 26.77 0.15
CA TYR A 659 18.62 28.23 0.07
C TYR A 659 17.19 28.78 0.20
N PHE A 660 16.15 27.97 -0.04
CA PHE A 660 14.76 28.45 -0.09
C PHE A 660 13.95 28.24 1.20
N LEU A 661 14.52 27.56 2.20
CA LEU A 661 13.89 27.38 3.52
C LEU A 661 14.26 28.47 4.54
N LYS A 662 15.12 29.41 4.15
CA LYS A 662 15.77 30.35 5.09
C LYS A 662 14.98 31.62 5.45
N GLN A 663 13.74 31.78 5.00
CA GLN A 663 12.94 32.98 5.32
C GLN A 663 11.62 32.71 6.07
N VAL A 664 11.31 31.46 6.45
CA VAL A 664 10.05 31.15 7.18
C VAL A 664 10.22 30.20 8.39
N ILE A 665 11.43 29.74 8.73
CA ILE A 665 11.62 28.76 9.83
C ILE A 665 12.56 29.34 10.88
N ASP A 666 12.01 30.23 11.70
CA ASP A 666 12.76 30.90 12.76
C ASP A 666 12.77 30.04 14.06
N VAL A 667 13.93 30.01 14.73
CA VAL A 667 14.27 29.37 16.02
C VAL A 667 14.35 27.82 16.09
N GLY A 668 13.40 27.08 15.52
CA GLY A 668 13.30 25.62 15.76
C GLY A 668 14.38 24.75 15.07
N GLU A 669 14.76 25.11 13.84
CA GLU A 669 15.69 24.33 13.02
C GLU A 669 17.15 24.52 13.45
N PHE A 670 17.55 25.75 13.79
CA PHE A 670 18.89 26.06 14.32
C PHE A 670 19.15 25.39 15.65
N LYS A 671 18.13 25.29 16.52
CA LYS A 671 18.24 24.53 17.77
C LYS A 671 18.59 23.07 17.52
N ASN A 672 17.90 22.43 16.57
CA ASN A 672 18.15 21.04 16.22
C ASN A 672 19.51 20.84 15.52
N TYR A 673 19.94 21.80 14.69
CA TYR A 673 21.25 21.80 14.05
C TYR A 673 22.39 21.94 15.07
N LYS A 674 22.25 22.85 16.04
CA LYS A 674 23.20 22.99 17.17
C LYS A 674 23.27 21.72 18.00
N ILE A 675 22.13 21.11 18.33
CA ILE A 675 22.08 19.82 19.06
C ILE A 675 22.78 18.73 18.26
N PHE A 676 22.55 18.67 16.95
CA PHE A 676 23.19 17.72 16.06
C PHE A 676 24.71 17.88 16.04
N MET A 677 25.20 19.09 15.76
CA MET A 677 26.62 19.41 15.75
C MET A 677 27.30 19.10 17.10
N SER A 678 26.67 19.51 18.21
CA SER A 678 27.14 19.21 19.56
C SER A 678 27.19 17.71 19.84
N THR A 679 26.19 16.96 19.37
CA THR A 679 26.17 15.50 19.52
C THR A 679 27.32 14.85 18.76
N ILE A 680 27.60 15.30 17.54
CA ILE A 680 28.70 14.78 16.72
C ILE A 680 30.06 15.07 17.39
N PHE A 681 30.28 16.28 17.89
CA PHE A 681 31.53 16.61 18.59
C PHE A 681 31.70 15.83 19.90
N LYS A 682 30.61 15.62 20.66
CA LYS A 682 30.62 14.76 21.87
C LYS A 682 31.01 13.32 21.51
N LEU A 683 30.54 12.79 20.38
CA LEU A 683 30.96 11.47 19.88
C LEU A 683 32.44 11.43 19.44
N LEU A 684 33.04 12.57 19.13
CA LEU A 684 34.47 12.70 18.82
C LEU A 684 35.34 12.98 20.05
N GLY A 685 34.75 13.02 21.26
CA GLY A 685 35.47 13.17 22.52
C GLY A 685 35.56 14.60 23.06
N SER A 686 34.73 15.54 22.59
CA SER A 686 34.70 16.91 23.13
C SER A 686 34.10 16.98 24.55
N ASN A 687 34.55 17.94 25.37
CA ASN A 687 34.10 18.17 26.76
C ASN A 687 32.92 19.17 26.85
N SER A 688 32.64 19.66 28.08
CA SER A 688 31.47 20.48 28.43
C SER A 688 31.41 21.88 27.81
N THR A 689 32.49 22.39 27.20
CA THR A 689 32.52 23.72 26.56
C THR A 689 32.14 23.70 25.07
N ILE A 690 31.75 22.54 24.53
CA ILE A 690 31.48 22.38 23.10
C ILE A 690 30.28 23.17 22.60
N ASP A 691 29.27 23.39 23.45
CA ASP A 691 28.05 24.06 23.04
C ASP A 691 28.31 25.57 22.73
N GLU A 692 29.30 26.19 23.39
CA GLU A 692 29.77 27.56 23.09
C GLU A 692 30.46 27.63 21.73
N GLU A 693 31.36 26.69 21.43
CA GLU A 693 32.07 26.67 20.16
C GLU A 693 31.12 26.34 18.99
N VAL A 694 30.15 25.45 19.21
CA VAL A 694 29.05 25.19 18.26
C VAL A 694 28.26 26.47 17.96
N ASN A 695 27.97 27.29 18.98
CA ASN A 695 27.30 28.58 18.75
C ASN A 695 28.14 29.49 17.86
N ARG A 696 29.44 29.62 18.14
CA ARG A 696 30.36 30.45 17.33
C ARG A 696 30.47 29.98 15.88
N ILE A 697 30.49 28.67 15.64
CA ILE A 697 30.50 28.09 14.29
C ILE A 697 29.18 28.41 13.56
N VAL A 698 28.04 28.21 14.22
CA VAL A 698 26.72 28.48 13.62
C VAL A 698 26.52 29.99 13.35
N ASP A 699 27.01 30.85 14.23
CA ASP A 699 26.99 32.30 14.00
C ASP A 699 27.90 32.70 12.82
N LEU A 700 29.07 32.07 12.69
CA LEU A 700 29.95 32.24 11.53
C LEU A 700 29.27 31.78 10.23
N GLU A 701 28.62 30.61 10.22
CA GLU A 701 27.85 30.12 9.08
C GLU A 701 26.74 31.12 8.70
N ARG A 702 26.05 31.73 9.68
CA ARG A 702 25.04 32.76 9.44
C ARG A 702 25.66 34.00 8.78
N GLU A 703 26.74 34.52 9.34
CA GLU A 703 27.42 35.71 8.78
C GLU A 703 27.95 35.46 7.36
N PHE A 704 28.43 34.24 7.07
CA PHE A 704 28.89 33.89 5.73
C PHE A 704 27.75 33.93 4.70
N GLU A 705 26.52 33.64 5.13
CA GLU A 705 25.34 33.62 4.26
C GLU A 705 24.90 35.02 3.84
N ASP A 706 25.15 36.03 4.70
CA ASP A 706 24.91 37.43 4.39
C ASP A 706 25.95 37.98 3.39
N VAL A 707 27.13 37.36 3.32
CA VAL A 707 28.24 37.79 2.45
C VAL A 707 28.23 37.08 1.10
N LYS A 708 27.88 35.79 1.08
CA LYS A 708 27.94 34.99 -0.15
C LYS A 708 26.81 35.35 -1.11
N GLU A 709 27.14 35.44 -2.39
CA GLU A 709 26.16 35.60 -3.47
C GLU A 709 26.06 34.29 -4.23
N THR A 710 24.86 33.93 -4.68
CA THR A 710 24.66 32.75 -5.51
C THR A 710 24.66 33.15 -6.96
N PHE A 711 25.49 32.48 -7.76
CA PHE A 711 25.49 32.70 -9.21
C PHE A 711 24.21 32.10 -9.79
N ASP A 712 23.29 32.95 -10.22
CA ASP A 712 22.15 32.52 -11.02
C ASP A 712 22.51 32.62 -12.51
N PRO A 713 22.78 31.49 -13.19
CA PRO A 713 23.09 31.51 -14.61
C PRO A 713 21.91 32.02 -15.47
N ARG A 714 20.69 32.08 -14.91
CA ARG A 714 19.47 32.60 -15.57
C ARG A 714 19.36 34.12 -15.50
N ASP A 715 20.17 34.81 -14.69
CA ASP A 715 20.26 36.28 -14.70
C ASP A 715 21.10 36.75 -15.89
N VAL A 716 20.50 36.58 -17.06
CA VAL A 716 21.11 36.83 -18.36
C VAL A 716 21.56 38.28 -18.53
N LYS A 717 20.85 39.23 -17.90
CA LYS A 717 21.15 40.67 -17.98
C LYS A 717 22.52 41.00 -17.39
N ASN A 718 22.95 40.22 -16.39
CA ASN A 718 24.21 40.45 -15.67
C ASN A 718 25.29 39.40 -15.97
N LEU A 719 25.10 38.48 -16.91
CA LEU A 719 26.09 37.43 -17.25
C LEU A 719 27.49 38.02 -17.55
N LYS A 720 27.59 39.12 -18.31
CA LYS A 720 28.86 39.83 -18.59
C LYS A 720 29.54 40.39 -17.35
N LYS A 721 28.75 40.82 -16.37
CA LYS A 721 29.22 41.39 -15.09
C LYS A 721 29.63 40.31 -14.10
N ASN A 722 28.93 39.18 -14.14
CA ASN A 722 29.07 38.08 -13.19
C ASN A 722 30.08 37.01 -13.64
N ILE A 723 30.61 37.08 -14.86
CA ILE A 723 31.68 36.21 -15.34
C ILE A 723 32.82 37.10 -15.84
N LYS A 724 34.03 36.90 -15.29
CA LYS A 724 35.24 37.59 -15.77
C LYS A 724 36.37 36.60 -15.99
N PHE A 725 37.11 36.79 -17.08
CA PHE A 725 38.30 36.00 -17.41
C PHE A 725 39.54 36.74 -16.92
N MET A 726 40.30 36.15 -16.00
CA MET A 726 41.50 36.76 -15.41
C MET A 726 42.66 35.76 -15.41
N THR A 727 43.87 36.23 -15.65
CA THR A 727 45.09 35.51 -15.27
C THR A 727 45.21 35.40 -13.75
N LEU A 728 46.08 34.52 -13.27
CA LEU A 728 46.29 34.34 -11.84
C LEU A 728 46.81 35.62 -11.16
N ASP A 729 47.70 36.35 -11.84
CA ASP A 729 48.22 37.64 -11.38
C ASP A 729 47.13 38.71 -11.31
N GLU A 730 46.24 38.75 -12.31
CA GLU A 730 45.09 39.66 -12.30
C GLU A 730 44.13 39.33 -11.15
N LEU A 731 43.91 38.06 -10.81
CA LEU A 731 43.07 37.65 -9.68
C LEU A 731 43.70 38.03 -8.33
N ASN A 732 45.01 37.83 -8.17
CA ASN A 732 45.76 38.28 -6.98
C ASN A 732 45.64 39.81 -6.81
N LYS A 733 45.85 40.58 -7.89
CA LYS A 733 45.67 42.05 -7.87
C LYS A 733 44.22 42.44 -7.57
N PHE A 734 43.25 41.76 -8.17
CA PHE A 734 41.82 42.04 -7.99
C PHE A 734 41.35 41.84 -6.55
N THR A 735 41.92 40.87 -5.85
CA THR A 735 41.69 40.61 -4.41
C THR A 735 42.68 41.33 -3.49
N SER A 736 43.43 42.30 -4.03
CA SER A 736 44.39 43.14 -3.31
C SER A 736 45.48 42.36 -2.57
N GLY A 737 45.82 41.16 -3.05
CA GLY A 737 46.81 40.28 -2.42
C GLY A 737 46.41 39.73 -1.05
N LYS A 738 45.17 39.95 -0.59
CA LYS A 738 44.69 39.52 0.73
C LYS A 738 44.58 38.00 0.86
N PHE A 739 44.47 37.30 -0.27
CA PHE A 739 44.53 35.86 -0.40
C PHE A 739 45.51 35.50 -1.52
N ASN A 740 46.48 34.62 -1.23
CA ASN A 740 47.49 34.23 -2.21
C ASN A 740 46.95 33.06 -3.05
N TRP A 741 46.37 33.40 -4.20
CA TRP A 741 45.81 32.42 -5.13
C TRP A 741 46.90 31.58 -5.81
N THR A 742 48.10 32.13 -5.96
CA THR A 742 49.25 31.40 -6.52
C THR A 742 49.60 30.21 -5.65
N VAL A 743 49.84 30.44 -4.36
CA VAL A 743 50.11 29.38 -3.39
C VAL A 743 48.94 28.40 -3.29
N TYR A 744 47.69 28.89 -3.29
CA TYR A 744 46.53 28.00 -3.24
C TYR A 744 46.47 27.00 -4.40
N PHE A 745 46.71 27.46 -5.64
CA PHE A 745 46.73 26.56 -6.79
C PHE A 745 47.98 25.69 -6.85
N GLU A 746 49.15 26.20 -6.43
CA GLU A 746 50.38 25.40 -6.30
C GLU A 746 50.20 24.24 -5.33
N GLU A 747 49.60 24.48 -4.15
CA GLU A 747 49.32 23.45 -3.16
C GLU A 747 48.29 22.42 -3.66
N ILE A 748 47.23 22.85 -4.34
CA ILE A 748 46.22 21.94 -4.90
C ILE A 748 46.78 21.08 -6.05
N LEU A 749 47.68 21.64 -6.85
CA LEU A 749 48.29 20.96 -7.99
C LEU A 749 49.58 20.23 -7.62
N ASN A 750 50.03 20.34 -6.37
CA ASN A 750 51.20 19.66 -5.85
C ASN A 750 51.07 18.14 -6.07
N GLY A 751 52.09 17.53 -6.68
CA GLY A 751 52.07 16.12 -7.08
C GLY A 751 51.34 15.81 -8.39
N THR A 752 50.74 16.80 -9.07
CA THR A 752 50.28 16.65 -10.47
C THR A 752 51.40 17.03 -11.46
N LYS A 753 51.31 16.57 -12.71
CA LYS A 753 52.15 17.07 -13.82
C LYS A 753 51.62 18.38 -14.45
N ILE A 754 50.66 19.04 -13.79
CA ILE A 754 49.92 20.18 -14.35
C ILE A 754 50.35 21.46 -13.65
N SER A 755 50.80 22.44 -14.43
CA SER A 755 51.00 23.81 -13.99
C SER A 755 49.94 24.74 -14.58
N ILE A 756 49.68 25.87 -13.93
CA ILE A 756 48.87 26.95 -14.48
C ILE A 756 49.79 27.91 -15.23
N PRO A 757 49.73 28.00 -16.58
CA PRO A 757 50.50 28.98 -17.33
C PRO A 757 50.14 30.40 -16.91
N SER A 758 51.13 31.31 -16.86
CA SER A 758 50.92 32.72 -16.49
C SER A 758 49.91 33.44 -17.38
N ASN A 759 49.79 33.03 -18.64
CA ASN A 759 48.84 33.57 -19.61
C ASN A 759 47.46 32.89 -19.60
N LEU A 760 47.24 31.85 -18.78
CA LEU A 760 45.97 31.15 -18.73
C LEU A 760 44.90 32.03 -18.07
N LYS A 761 43.83 32.32 -18.81
CA LYS A 761 42.68 33.03 -18.27
C LYS A 761 41.71 32.08 -17.57
N LEU A 762 41.60 32.21 -16.26
CA LEU A 762 40.65 31.52 -15.40
C LEU A 762 39.27 32.19 -15.52
N MET A 763 38.21 31.38 -15.58
CA MET A 763 36.83 31.86 -15.55
C MET A 763 36.40 32.08 -14.10
N ILE A 764 36.25 33.34 -13.71
CA ILE A 764 35.87 33.76 -12.36
C ILE A 764 34.38 34.10 -12.33
N LEU A 765 33.62 33.32 -11.57
CA LEU A 765 32.19 33.56 -11.33
C LEU A 765 32.02 34.50 -10.13
N LEU A 766 31.14 35.49 -10.27
CA LEU A 766 30.86 36.52 -9.27
C LEU A 766 32.14 37.16 -8.69
N PRO A 767 32.99 37.79 -9.53
CA PRO A 767 34.29 38.29 -9.09
C PRO A 767 34.19 39.24 -7.87
N ASN A 768 33.20 40.13 -7.84
CA ASN A 768 32.98 41.02 -6.70
C ASN A 768 32.62 40.27 -5.41
N ASN A 769 31.88 39.16 -5.52
CA ASN A 769 31.58 38.34 -4.36
C ASN A 769 32.81 37.61 -3.84
N ILE A 770 33.68 37.11 -4.72
CA ILE A 770 34.97 36.53 -4.31
C ILE A 770 35.80 37.56 -3.53
N LYS A 771 35.83 38.82 -3.97
CA LYS A 771 36.52 39.88 -3.23
C LYS A 771 35.91 40.08 -1.83
N LYS A 772 34.59 40.17 -1.72
CA LYS A 772 33.88 40.26 -0.42
C LYS A 772 34.17 39.06 0.49
N ILE A 773 34.18 37.85 -0.06
CA ILE A 773 34.50 36.62 0.68
C ILE A 773 35.95 36.66 1.17
N VAL A 774 36.92 37.06 0.34
CA VAL A 774 38.32 37.19 0.76
C VAL A 774 38.47 38.21 1.88
N ASP A 775 37.80 39.37 1.77
CA ASP A 775 37.77 40.39 2.81
C ASP A 775 37.16 39.86 4.12
N TRP A 776 36.04 39.12 4.02
CA TRP A 776 35.38 38.50 5.16
C TRP A 776 36.26 37.43 5.81
N ILE A 777 36.86 36.50 5.04
CA ILE A 777 37.78 35.46 5.55
C ILE A 777 38.93 36.12 6.31
N LYS A 778 39.52 37.19 5.75
CA LYS A 778 40.65 37.89 6.37
C LYS A 778 40.29 38.51 7.73
N ALA A 779 39.02 38.90 7.92
CA ALA A 779 38.52 39.50 9.14
C ALA A 779 38.16 38.49 10.25
N LYS A 780 38.18 37.17 9.98
CA LYS A 780 37.79 36.15 10.96
C LYS A 780 38.98 35.52 11.69
N PRO A 781 38.82 35.11 12.96
CA PRO A 781 39.83 34.35 13.68
C PRO A 781 40.18 33.05 12.95
N LYS A 782 41.48 32.78 12.75
CA LYS A 782 41.94 31.56 12.06
C LYS A 782 41.46 30.26 12.73
N SER A 783 41.38 30.25 14.06
CA SER A 783 40.88 29.10 14.83
C SER A 783 39.42 28.79 14.54
N LEU A 784 38.57 29.82 14.44
CA LEU A 784 37.15 29.65 14.16
C LEU A 784 36.92 29.18 12.71
N LEU A 785 37.67 29.72 11.76
CA LEU A 785 37.67 29.23 10.37
C LEU A 785 38.11 27.77 10.28
N ALA A 786 39.14 27.37 11.02
CA ALA A 786 39.60 25.98 11.06
C ALA A 786 38.51 25.04 11.62
N ASN A 787 37.81 25.44 12.68
CA ASN A 787 36.72 24.66 13.25
C ASN A 787 35.57 24.45 12.27
N GLU A 788 35.18 25.47 11.51
CA GLU A 788 34.14 25.36 10.48
C GLU A 788 34.58 24.48 9.30
N ILE A 789 35.84 24.57 8.88
CA ILE A 789 36.40 23.67 7.86
C ILE A 789 36.34 22.22 8.33
N ILE A 790 36.77 21.95 9.57
CA ILE A 790 36.76 20.61 10.16
C ILE A 790 35.32 20.09 10.29
N TRP A 791 34.37 20.92 10.73
CA TRP A 791 32.96 20.56 10.79
C TRP A 791 32.42 20.13 9.42
N ASN A 792 32.71 20.90 8.37
CA ASN A 792 32.30 20.55 7.01
C ASN A 792 32.85 19.21 6.53
N VAL A 793 34.12 18.91 6.86
CA VAL A 793 34.75 17.62 6.57
C VAL A 793 34.03 16.48 7.33
N ILE A 794 33.82 16.64 8.63
CA ILE A 794 33.13 15.64 9.45
C ILE A 794 31.72 15.38 8.89
N ARG A 795 30.95 16.44 8.66
CA ARG A 795 29.58 16.38 8.14
C ARG A 795 29.49 15.61 6.82
N GLY A 796 30.46 15.79 5.93
CA GLY A 796 30.56 15.04 4.67
C GLY A 796 30.87 13.54 4.83
N LEU A 797 31.40 13.13 5.98
CA LEU A 797 31.84 11.75 6.24
C LEU A 797 30.90 10.96 7.14
N ILE A 798 29.90 11.57 7.78
CA ILE A 798 29.01 10.93 8.77
C ILE A 798 28.39 9.61 8.28
N SER A 799 27.98 9.53 7.02
CA SER A 799 27.38 8.29 6.47
C SER A 799 28.35 7.10 6.45
N ASN A 800 29.65 7.34 6.55
CA ASN A 800 30.72 6.33 6.60
C ASN A 800 31.20 6.03 8.03
N LEU A 801 30.71 6.75 9.04
CA LEU A 801 31.08 6.59 10.45
C LEU A 801 30.15 5.61 11.18
N PRO A 802 30.51 5.12 12.39
CA PRO A 802 29.68 4.17 13.15
C PRO A 802 28.22 4.59 13.36
N VAL A 803 27.38 3.63 13.76
CA VAL A 803 25.91 3.80 13.92
C VAL A 803 25.54 5.03 14.75
N ALA A 804 26.30 5.37 15.80
CA ALA A 804 26.02 6.53 16.65
C ALA A 804 26.02 7.86 15.87
N PHE A 805 26.96 8.05 14.95
CA PHE A 805 27.05 9.26 14.11
C PHE A 805 25.88 9.35 13.13
N ARG A 806 25.56 8.23 12.47
CA ARG A 806 24.42 8.16 11.54
C ARG A 806 23.08 8.36 12.26
N ALA A 807 22.93 7.78 13.46
CA ALA A 807 21.73 7.96 14.27
C ALA A 807 21.53 9.43 14.69
N ALA A 808 22.61 10.17 14.95
CA ALA A 808 22.54 11.61 15.19
C ALA A 808 22.03 12.38 13.96
N GLN A 809 22.50 12.01 12.76
CA GLN A 809 22.02 12.58 11.49
C GLN A 809 20.58 12.20 11.18
N ASP A 810 20.17 10.96 11.41
CA ASP A 810 18.79 10.49 11.23
C ASP A 810 17.82 11.22 12.17
N LYS A 811 18.24 11.45 13.43
CA LYS A 811 17.48 12.21 14.42
C LYS A 811 17.33 13.68 14.01
N TYR A 812 18.38 14.29 13.48
CA TYR A 812 18.35 15.67 13.00
C TYR A 812 17.47 15.82 11.76
N THR A 813 17.65 14.95 10.77
CA THR A 813 16.93 15.00 9.48
C THR A 813 15.51 14.43 9.56
N GLN A 814 15.15 13.79 10.68
CA GLN A 814 13.92 13.03 10.87
C GLN A 814 13.69 11.96 9.78
N ARG A 815 14.79 11.43 9.23
CA ARG A 815 14.77 10.41 8.17
C ARG A 815 15.58 9.21 8.63
N TYR A 816 14.96 8.04 8.61
CA TYR A 816 15.68 6.78 8.73
C TYR A 816 15.92 6.21 7.34
N THR A 817 17.18 5.94 6.99
CA THR A 817 17.51 5.22 5.75
C THR A 817 18.07 3.84 6.11
N PRO A 818 17.42 2.74 5.70
CA PRO A 818 17.93 1.40 5.97
C PRO A 818 19.37 1.21 5.51
N ARG A 819 20.16 0.46 6.29
CA ARG A 819 21.59 0.24 6.03
C ARG A 819 21.85 -0.26 4.60
N TRP A 820 21.08 -1.22 4.12
CA TRP A 820 21.23 -1.76 2.76
C TRP A 820 21.05 -0.68 1.69
N ARG A 821 20.13 0.27 1.90
CA ARG A 821 19.86 1.37 0.97
C ARG A 821 20.99 2.39 1.01
N ILE A 822 21.52 2.71 2.19
CA ILE A 822 22.74 3.53 2.34
C ILE A 822 23.91 2.86 1.61
N CYS A 823 24.12 1.56 1.82
CA CYS A 823 25.22 0.83 1.18
C CYS A 823 25.08 0.82 -0.35
N ASN A 824 23.88 0.62 -0.88
CA ASN A 824 23.63 0.69 -2.33
C ASN A 824 23.87 2.11 -2.87
N LEU A 825 23.42 3.15 -2.16
CA LEU A 825 23.64 4.53 -2.56
C LEU A 825 25.12 4.92 -2.54
N LEU A 826 25.87 4.51 -1.51
CA LEU A 826 27.31 4.73 -1.43
C LEU A 826 28.04 3.98 -2.55
N THR A 827 27.71 2.70 -2.75
CA THR A 827 28.30 1.87 -3.79
C THR A 827 28.05 2.46 -5.17
N ASP A 828 26.84 2.91 -5.46
CA ASP A 828 26.51 3.55 -6.73
C ASP A 828 27.18 4.92 -6.90
N ASN A 829 27.27 5.73 -5.84
CA ASN A 829 28.00 7.01 -5.89
C ASN A 829 29.50 6.80 -6.21
N TYR A 830 30.10 5.72 -5.71
CA TYR A 830 31.53 5.43 -5.88
C TYR A 830 31.84 4.64 -7.16
N PHE A 831 30.97 3.70 -7.51
CA PHE A 831 31.17 2.72 -8.59
C PHE A 831 30.04 2.75 -9.61
N THR A 832 29.55 3.95 -9.96
CA THR A 832 28.35 4.12 -10.78
C THR A 832 28.38 3.35 -12.10
N PHE A 833 29.53 3.24 -12.78
CA PHE A 833 29.61 2.50 -14.05
C PHE A 833 29.47 0.99 -13.83
N ALA A 834 30.05 0.45 -12.76
CA ALA A 834 29.93 -0.97 -12.41
C ALA A 834 28.50 -1.31 -11.94
N THR A 835 27.91 -0.50 -11.06
CA THR A 835 26.50 -0.68 -10.63
C THR A 835 25.53 -0.55 -11.79
N THR A 836 25.79 0.38 -12.73
CA THR A 836 25.02 0.52 -13.96
C THR A 836 25.11 -0.72 -14.82
N LEU A 837 26.33 -1.27 -15.04
CA LEU A 837 26.51 -2.50 -15.80
C LEU A 837 25.68 -3.66 -15.20
N LEU A 838 25.74 -3.84 -13.87
CA LEU A 838 24.98 -4.86 -13.16
C LEU A 838 23.47 -4.69 -13.34
N TYR A 839 22.98 -3.45 -13.25
CA TYR A 839 21.56 -3.15 -13.42
C TYR A 839 21.09 -3.41 -14.85
N VAL A 840 21.78 -2.88 -15.86
CA VAL A 840 21.33 -2.97 -17.25
C VAL A 840 21.39 -4.39 -17.78
N ASN A 841 22.31 -5.23 -17.29
CA ASN A 841 22.35 -6.66 -17.63
C ASN A 841 21.12 -7.44 -17.14
N LYS A 842 20.43 -6.95 -16.11
CA LYS A 842 19.35 -7.67 -15.45
C LYS A 842 17.97 -7.06 -15.69
N HIS A 843 17.90 -5.74 -15.83
CA HIS A 843 16.65 -5.00 -15.70
C HIS A 843 16.31 -4.13 -16.92
N LEU A 844 17.28 -3.81 -17.78
CA LEU A 844 17.00 -2.98 -18.95
C LEU A 844 16.60 -3.88 -20.13
N PRO A 845 15.39 -3.69 -20.73
CA PRO A 845 15.00 -4.43 -21.92
C PRO A 845 15.96 -4.18 -23.10
N GLU A 846 16.19 -5.19 -23.93
CA GLU A 846 17.13 -5.11 -25.06
C GLU A 846 16.73 -4.04 -26.10
N ASP A 847 15.43 -3.85 -26.32
CA ASP A 847 14.86 -2.88 -27.26
C ASP A 847 14.82 -1.45 -26.72
N ALA A 848 14.78 -1.28 -25.40
CA ALA A 848 14.60 0.02 -24.73
C ALA A 848 15.60 1.08 -25.18
N ARG A 849 16.87 0.71 -25.27
CA ARG A 849 17.94 1.62 -25.68
C ARG A 849 17.80 2.01 -27.16
N LYS A 850 17.44 1.06 -28.02
CA LYS A 850 17.26 1.29 -29.45
C LYS A 850 16.06 2.21 -29.70
N THR A 851 14.92 1.93 -29.08
CA THR A 851 13.71 2.76 -29.24
C THR A 851 13.90 4.18 -28.70
N ALA A 852 14.61 4.35 -27.58
CA ALA A 852 14.94 5.68 -27.06
C ALA A 852 15.86 6.46 -28.01
N ALA A 853 16.80 5.78 -28.68
CA ALA A 853 17.67 6.39 -29.69
C ALA A 853 16.93 6.80 -30.96
N GLU A 854 15.98 5.97 -31.41
CA GLU A 854 15.06 6.30 -32.50
C GLU A 854 14.24 7.55 -32.16
N MET A 855 13.60 7.59 -30.97
CA MET A 855 12.85 8.75 -30.51
C MET A 855 13.71 10.03 -30.45
N PHE A 856 14.93 9.95 -29.94
CA PHE A 856 15.84 11.11 -29.95
C PHE A 856 16.15 11.60 -31.36
N THR A 857 16.45 10.68 -32.27
CA THR A 857 16.78 11.02 -33.66
C THR A 857 15.60 11.69 -34.35
N GLU A 858 14.40 11.12 -34.21
CA GLU A 858 13.18 11.65 -34.82
C GLU A 858 12.80 13.02 -34.25
N ILE A 859 12.79 13.17 -32.92
CA ILE A 859 12.43 14.44 -32.27
C ILE A 859 13.45 15.52 -32.64
N LYS A 860 14.75 15.22 -32.60
CA LYS A 860 15.80 16.15 -33.04
C LYS A 860 15.61 16.56 -34.51
N GLY A 861 15.24 15.61 -35.38
CA GLY A 861 14.88 15.88 -36.77
C GLY A 861 13.73 16.89 -36.88
N GLN A 862 12.65 16.68 -36.12
CA GLN A 862 11.51 17.60 -36.07
C GLN A 862 11.90 18.99 -35.55
N PHE A 863 12.79 19.09 -34.57
CA PHE A 863 13.34 20.38 -34.14
C PHE A 863 14.12 21.09 -35.26
N ILE A 864 14.95 20.36 -36.02
CA ILE A 864 15.72 20.92 -37.15
C ILE A 864 14.79 21.40 -38.27
N ASP A 865 13.76 20.62 -38.59
CA ASP A 865 12.79 20.99 -39.63
C ASP A 865 11.93 22.17 -39.18
N GLY A 866 11.46 22.17 -37.93
CA GLY A 866 10.69 23.27 -37.36
C GLY A 866 11.43 24.62 -37.32
N LEU A 867 12.78 24.64 -37.34
CA LEU A 867 13.56 25.87 -37.47
C LEU A 867 13.31 26.61 -38.79
N LYS A 868 12.94 25.89 -39.87
CA LYS A 868 12.62 26.50 -41.18
C LYS A 868 11.35 27.34 -41.11
N GLU A 869 10.42 26.95 -40.25
CA GLU A 869 9.10 27.56 -40.09
C GLU A 869 9.10 28.71 -39.07
N GLN A 870 10.19 28.90 -38.32
CA GLN A 870 10.29 29.99 -37.34
C GLN A 870 10.51 31.34 -38.04
N THR A 871 9.51 32.21 -37.95
CA THR A 871 9.48 33.55 -38.57
C THR A 871 10.19 34.63 -37.75
N TRP A 872 10.42 34.39 -36.45
CA TRP A 872 11.00 35.37 -35.53
C TRP A 872 12.55 35.35 -35.50
N MET A 873 13.19 34.38 -36.14
CA MET A 873 14.66 34.26 -36.22
C MET A 873 15.18 34.64 -37.61
N ASP A 874 16.23 35.46 -37.68
CA ASP A 874 16.92 35.76 -38.93
C ASP A 874 17.69 34.53 -39.50
N PRO A 875 18.07 34.53 -40.79
CA PRO A 875 18.79 33.42 -41.41
C PRO A 875 20.10 33.01 -40.71
N GLY A 876 20.87 33.98 -40.20
CA GLY A 876 22.15 33.71 -39.53
C GLY A 876 21.94 33.02 -38.18
N THR A 877 20.99 33.51 -37.39
CA THR A 877 20.61 32.88 -36.11
C THR A 877 20.08 31.46 -36.32
N ARG A 878 19.23 31.23 -37.35
CA ARG A 878 18.74 29.89 -37.70
C ARG A 878 19.87 28.95 -38.10
N ALA A 879 20.87 29.42 -38.85
CA ALA A 879 22.03 28.61 -39.22
C ALA A 879 22.85 28.17 -37.99
N GLN A 880 23.05 29.06 -37.01
CA GLN A 880 23.74 28.72 -35.76
C GLN A 880 22.93 27.76 -34.88
N ALA A 881 21.62 27.97 -34.76
CA ALA A 881 20.74 27.06 -34.03
C ALA A 881 20.73 25.66 -34.64
N ARG A 882 20.66 25.58 -35.98
CA ARG A 882 20.77 24.32 -36.73
C ARG A 882 22.11 23.63 -36.51
N LEU A 883 23.22 24.38 -36.59
CA LEU A 883 24.55 23.83 -36.33
C LEU A 883 24.65 23.26 -34.91
N LYS A 884 24.07 23.95 -33.91
CA LYS A 884 24.04 23.47 -32.53
C LYS A 884 23.23 22.18 -32.36
N LEU A 885 22.05 22.08 -32.97
CA LEU A 885 21.25 20.85 -32.99
C LEU A 885 22.00 19.70 -33.70
N GLN A 886 22.63 19.97 -34.84
CA GLN A 886 23.39 18.97 -35.60
C GLN A 886 24.60 18.44 -34.83
N LYS A 887 25.24 19.30 -34.03
CA LYS A 887 26.37 18.93 -33.17
C LYS A 887 25.95 18.46 -31.78
N MET A 888 24.65 18.31 -31.51
CA MET A 888 24.16 17.81 -30.22
C MET A 888 24.35 16.30 -30.13
N THR A 889 25.09 15.86 -29.11
CA THR A 889 25.36 14.44 -28.84
C THR A 889 24.35 13.84 -27.87
N ASP A 890 24.23 12.52 -27.84
CA ASP A 890 23.41 11.80 -26.87
C ASP A 890 24.16 10.68 -26.15
N VAL A 891 23.71 10.38 -24.93
CA VAL A 891 24.06 9.17 -24.19
C VAL A 891 22.76 8.54 -23.72
N ILE A 892 22.41 7.38 -24.27
CA ILE A 892 21.12 6.74 -24.04
C ILE A 892 21.28 5.46 -23.22
N GLY A 893 20.62 5.45 -22.06
CA GLY A 893 20.69 4.43 -21.03
C GLY A 893 22.01 4.51 -20.27
N PHE A 894 23.11 4.19 -20.95
CA PHE A 894 24.43 4.06 -20.34
C PHE A 894 25.55 4.24 -21.39
N PRO A 895 26.78 4.61 -20.98
CA PRO A 895 27.93 4.71 -21.90
C PRO A 895 28.33 3.35 -22.44
N SER A 896 28.60 3.23 -23.73
CA SER A 896 28.96 1.94 -24.36
C SER A 896 30.19 1.28 -23.74
N PHE A 897 31.18 2.07 -23.32
CA PHE A 897 32.44 1.56 -22.78
C PHE A 897 32.28 0.68 -21.53
N ILE A 898 31.18 0.82 -20.76
CA ILE A 898 31.00 0.01 -19.54
C ILE A 898 30.78 -1.48 -19.86
N LYS A 899 30.45 -1.82 -21.11
CA LYS A 899 30.33 -3.20 -21.59
C LYS A 899 31.67 -3.81 -21.98
N ASP A 900 32.72 -3.01 -22.12
CA ASP A 900 34.09 -3.48 -22.33
C ASP A 900 34.80 -3.62 -20.97
N PRO A 901 35.10 -4.86 -20.52
CA PRO A 901 35.76 -5.09 -19.23
C PRO A 901 37.13 -4.39 -19.12
N ALA A 902 37.90 -4.29 -20.21
CA ALA A 902 39.23 -3.69 -20.18
C ALA A 902 39.15 -2.20 -19.85
N THR A 903 38.29 -1.46 -20.57
CA THR A 903 38.07 -0.04 -20.31
C THR A 903 37.41 0.21 -18.94
N LEU A 904 36.43 -0.60 -18.54
CA LEU A 904 35.79 -0.45 -17.22
C LEU A 904 36.77 -0.70 -16.07
N ASN A 905 37.62 -1.71 -16.18
CA ASN A 905 38.65 -2.00 -15.17
C ASN A 905 39.69 -0.88 -15.12
N ALA A 906 40.11 -0.33 -16.27
CA ALA A 906 41.02 0.81 -16.31
C ALA A 906 40.45 2.05 -15.59
N VAL A 907 39.12 2.28 -15.67
CA VAL A 907 38.45 3.36 -14.93
C VAL A 907 38.64 3.19 -13.41
N TYR A 908 38.67 1.98 -12.88
CA TYR A 908 38.81 1.74 -11.43
C TYR A 908 40.19 1.22 -11.00
N GLY A 909 41.16 1.10 -11.91
CA GLY A 909 42.43 0.40 -11.68
C GLY A 909 43.34 0.97 -10.59
N HIS A 910 43.15 2.24 -10.19
CA HIS A 910 43.89 2.88 -9.10
C HIS A 910 43.13 2.92 -7.76
N VAL A 911 41.89 2.41 -7.73
CA VAL A 911 41.06 2.41 -6.52
C VAL A 911 41.36 1.16 -5.71
N GLN A 912 41.86 1.35 -4.49
CA GLN A 912 42.06 0.27 -3.53
C GLN A 912 40.89 0.19 -2.56
N VAL A 913 40.27 -0.99 -2.50
CA VAL A 913 39.13 -1.29 -1.62
C VAL A 913 39.47 -2.53 -0.80
N ASP A 914 39.24 -2.45 0.51
CA ASP A 914 39.33 -3.55 1.45
C ASP A 914 37.93 -3.91 2.01
N GLN A 915 37.69 -5.19 2.30
CA GLN A 915 36.38 -5.66 2.74
C GLN A 915 35.96 -5.13 4.13
N TYR A 916 36.92 -4.79 4.99
CA TYR A 916 36.67 -4.47 6.40
C TYR A 916 36.78 -2.97 6.72
N HIS A 917 37.45 -2.19 5.88
CA HIS A 917 37.77 -0.77 6.17
C HIS A 917 36.97 0.24 5.34
N LEU A 918 35.65 0.36 5.58
CA LEU A 918 34.77 1.29 4.86
C LEU A 918 35.28 2.73 4.85
N PHE A 919 35.74 3.25 5.99
CA PHE A 919 36.23 4.64 6.06
C PHE A 919 37.46 4.85 5.19
N GLN A 920 38.43 3.94 5.25
CA GLN A 920 39.62 3.99 4.41
C GLN A 920 39.27 3.86 2.92
N ASN A 921 38.33 2.98 2.57
CA ASN A 921 37.84 2.86 1.19
C ASN A 921 37.29 4.18 0.68
N THR A 922 36.45 4.86 1.48
CA THR A 922 35.89 6.16 1.13
C THR A 922 36.98 7.21 0.91
N LEU A 923 38.00 7.25 1.76
CA LEU A 923 39.14 8.17 1.59
C LEU A 923 39.96 7.86 0.33
N ASN A 924 40.26 6.58 0.07
CA ASN A 924 40.94 6.14 -1.14
C ASN A 924 40.15 6.57 -2.39
N ILE A 925 38.84 6.36 -2.40
CA ILE A 925 37.95 6.73 -3.51
C ILE A 925 37.91 8.25 -3.70
N PHE A 926 37.76 9.03 -2.62
CA PHE A 926 37.75 10.49 -2.69
C PHE A 926 39.05 11.04 -3.26
N ARG A 927 40.19 10.47 -2.84
CA ARG A 927 41.51 10.80 -3.38
C ARG A 927 41.55 10.55 -4.89
N GLU A 928 41.18 9.35 -5.35
CA GLU A 928 41.19 9.01 -6.78
C GLU A 928 40.21 9.87 -7.62
N ILE A 929 39.01 10.15 -7.11
CA ILE A 929 38.05 11.04 -7.77
C ILE A 929 38.63 12.45 -7.91
N PHE A 930 39.28 12.96 -6.85
CA PHE A 930 39.90 14.27 -6.86
C PHE A 930 41.08 14.34 -7.85
N TRP A 931 42.00 13.38 -7.82
CA TRP A 931 43.11 13.29 -8.77
C TRP A 931 42.65 13.19 -10.23
N LYS A 932 41.62 12.39 -10.52
CA LYS A 932 41.03 12.33 -11.86
C LYS A 932 40.44 13.66 -12.31
N LYS A 933 39.85 14.44 -11.41
CA LYS A 933 39.37 15.79 -11.74
C LYS A 933 40.52 16.74 -12.04
N LEU A 934 41.59 16.71 -11.24
CA LEU A 934 42.77 17.57 -11.45
C LEU A 934 43.51 17.25 -12.75
N THR A 935 43.79 15.97 -13.03
CA THR A 935 44.50 15.51 -14.25
C THR A 935 43.76 15.84 -15.56
N ARG A 936 42.48 16.21 -15.47
CA ARG A 936 41.63 16.62 -16.60
C ARG A 936 41.60 18.14 -16.83
N LEU A 937 42.25 18.94 -15.97
CA LEU A 937 42.32 20.39 -16.15
C LEU A 937 42.92 20.72 -17.54
N GLY A 938 42.29 21.65 -18.27
CA GLY A 938 42.69 22.02 -19.63
C GLY A 938 42.24 21.07 -20.76
N ARG A 939 41.62 19.92 -20.45
CA ARG A 939 41.08 18.98 -21.46
C ARG A 939 39.62 19.31 -21.82
N ARG A 940 39.21 19.02 -23.06
CA ARG A 940 37.80 19.18 -23.50
C ARG A 940 36.86 18.23 -22.76
N ALA A 941 35.61 18.66 -22.56
CA ALA A 941 34.55 17.89 -21.91
C ALA A 941 33.91 16.80 -22.80
N THR A 942 34.70 16.16 -23.66
CA THR A 942 34.22 15.13 -24.61
C THR A 942 34.53 13.70 -24.16
N ASP A 943 35.12 13.53 -22.99
CA ASP A 943 35.46 12.23 -22.41
C ASP A 943 34.21 11.53 -21.85
N SER A 944 33.80 10.42 -22.47
CA SER A 944 32.63 9.62 -22.06
C SER A 944 32.77 8.98 -20.68
N THR A 945 33.97 8.97 -20.09
CA THR A 945 34.20 8.52 -18.71
C THR A 945 33.91 9.63 -17.67
N ARG A 946 33.42 10.79 -18.10
CA ARG A 946 33.06 11.92 -17.25
C ARG A 946 31.57 11.87 -16.90
N SER A 947 31.20 11.07 -15.90
CA SER A 947 29.88 11.19 -15.27
C SER A 947 29.96 11.88 -13.91
N SER A 948 28.99 12.75 -13.64
CA SER A 948 28.83 13.43 -12.33
C SER A 948 27.57 12.95 -11.60
N PHE A 949 26.87 11.97 -12.17
CA PHE A 949 25.56 11.51 -11.74
C PHE A 949 25.41 10.01 -11.99
N SER A 950 24.43 9.41 -11.33
CA SER A 950 24.14 7.97 -11.45
C SER A 950 23.23 7.69 -12.64
N TYR A 951 23.55 6.66 -13.44
CA TYR A 951 22.68 6.20 -14.53
C TYR A 951 21.48 5.37 -14.05
N LEU A 952 21.40 5.07 -12.75
CA LEU A 952 20.28 4.33 -12.15
C LEU A 952 19.15 5.25 -11.69
N GLN A 953 19.34 6.57 -11.75
CA GLN A 953 18.30 7.53 -11.43
C GLN A 953 17.20 7.55 -12.50
N ILE A 954 15.97 7.84 -12.07
CA ILE A 954 14.83 8.03 -12.96
C ILE A 954 14.86 9.50 -13.41
N ASN A 955 15.73 9.83 -14.36
CA ASN A 955 15.90 11.19 -14.84
C ASN A 955 16.50 11.26 -16.26
N ALA A 956 16.50 12.44 -16.86
CA ALA A 956 17.25 12.82 -18.05
C ALA A 956 17.86 14.21 -17.86
N PHE A 957 18.93 14.54 -18.58
CA PHE A 957 19.61 15.82 -18.44
C PHE A 957 20.20 16.32 -19.76
N TYR A 958 20.15 17.63 -19.99
CA TYR A 958 20.99 18.33 -20.93
C TYR A 958 22.24 18.90 -20.25
N ASN A 959 23.41 18.62 -20.82
CA ASN A 959 24.69 19.18 -20.39
C ASN A 959 25.15 20.27 -21.37
N PRO A 960 25.14 21.55 -20.96
CA PRO A 960 25.57 22.64 -21.83
C PRO A 960 27.05 22.59 -22.22
N GLN A 961 27.93 22.05 -21.36
CA GLN A 961 29.38 22.03 -21.60
C GLN A 961 29.80 21.06 -22.70
N SER A 962 29.02 20.00 -22.92
CA SER A 962 29.25 19.03 -24.00
C SER A 962 28.28 19.20 -25.16
N ASN A 963 27.34 20.15 -25.08
CA ASN A 963 26.18 20.24 -25.98
C ASN A 963 25.53 18.86 -26.14
N GLY A 964 25.29 18.17 -25.02
CA GLY A 964 24.94 16.75 -25.03
C GLY A 964 23.81 16.41 -24.08
N MET A 965 22.88 15.58 -24.54
CA MET A 965 21.77 15.06 -23.75
C MET A 965 22.11 13.68 -23.19
N THR A 966 21.65 13.37 -21.98
CA THR A 966 21.77 12.05 -21.38
C THR A 966 20.42 11.55 -20.89
N ILE A 967 19.97 10.42 -21.41
CA ILE A 967 18.80 9.66 -20.93
C ILE A 967 19.35 8.52 -20.06
N LEU A 968 18.98 8.45 -18.79
CA LEU A 968 19.54 7.48 -17.86
C LEU A 968 18.86 6.11 -17.98
N ALA A 969 19.56 5.02 -17.70
CA ALA A 969 18.99 3.68 -17.74
C ALA A 969 17.78 3.53 -16.80
N GLY A 970 17.82 4.20 -15.65
CA GLY A 970 16.72 4.18 -14.68
C GLY A 970 15.39 4.76 -15.19
N ILE A 971 15.39 5.66 -16.18
CA ILE A 971 14.12 6.21 -16.72
C ILE A 971 13.48 5.31 -17.79
N LEU A 972 14.22 4.33 -18.33
CA LEU A 972 13.77 3.45 -19.41
C LEU A 972 12.88 2.29 -18.89
N GLN A 973 11.84 2.64 -18.14
CA GLN A 973 10.87 1.73 -17.53
C GLN A 973 9.49 2.42 -17.38
N PRO A 974 8.41 1.69 -17.07
CA PRO A 974 7.11 2.30 -16.84
C PRO A 974 7.16 3.33 -15.68
N PRO A 975 6.46 4.47 -15.78
CA PRO A 975 5.49 4.83 -16.83
C PRO A 975 6.10 5.48 -18.09
N PHE A 976 7.41 5.74 -18.13
CA PHE A 976 8.05 6.48 -19.23
C PHE A 976 8.31 5.63 -20.46
N TYR A 977 8.62 4.34 -20.29
CA TYR A 977 8.88 3.43 -21.40
C TYR A 977 8.33 2.02 -21.14
N LYS A 978 7.73 1.41 -22.17
CA LYS A 978 7.38 -0.02 -22.22
C LYS A 978 7.41 -0.46 -23.70
N GLY A 979 8.06 -1.60 -24.00
CA GLY A 979 8.26 -2.05 -25.39
C GLY A 979 6.97 -2.45 -26.12
N ASP A 980 6.05 -3.14 -25.42
CA ASP A 980 4.81 -3.71 -25.97
C ASP A 980 3.60 -2.76 -25.96
N ARG A 981 3.78 -1.46 -25.68
CA ARG A 981 2.67 -0.48 -25.62
C ARG A 981 2.62 0.45 -26.83
N LEU A 982 1.45 1.07 -27.05
CA LEU A 982 1.23 2.05 -28.12
C LEU A 982 2.36 3.08 -28.19
N LYS A 983 2.94 3.28 -29.38
CA LYS A 983 4.01 4.27 -29.61
C LYS A 983 3.59 5.65 -29.08
N ALA A 984 2.37 6.09 -29.32
CA ALA A 984 1.84 7.36 -28.83
C ALA A 984 2.05 7.57 -27.31
N LEU A 985 1.96 6.52 -26.49
CA LEU A 985 2.23 6.63 -25.05
C LEU A 985 3.72 6.76 -24.73
N ASN A 986 4.60 6.12 -25.50
CA ASN A 986 6.05 6.31 -25.39
C ASN A 986 6.46 7.73 -25.83
N TYR A 987 5.93 8.25 -26.93
CA TYR A 987 6.20 9.63 -27.36
C TYR A 987 5.60 10.66 -26.41
N GLY A 988 4.37 10.42 -25.90
CA GLY A 988 3.71 11.31 -24.94
C GLY A 988 4.36 11.33 -23.56
N SER A 989 5.20 10.35 -23.23
CA SER A 989 5.94 10.30 -21.96
C SER A 989 7.44 10.49 -22.16
N LEU A 990 8.19 9.45 -22.53
CA LEU A 990 9.64 9.55 -22.77
C LEU A 990 9.97 10.53 -23.91
N GLY A 991 9.20 10.54 -25.00
CA GLY A 991 9.41 11.49 -26.10
C GLY A 991 9.27 12.95 -25.67
N MET A 992 8.31 13.27 -24.79
CA MET A 992 8.18 14.60 -24.20
C MET A 992 9.42 14.99 -23.39
N VAL A 993 9.95 14.07 -22.57
CA VAL A 993 11.21 14.28 -21.82
C VAL A 993 12.38 14.53 -22.77
N VAL A 994 12.50 13.77 -23.85
CA VAL A 994 13.54 13.99 -24.87
C VAL A 994 13.42 15.39 -25.49
N GLY A 995 12.22 15.83 -25.87
CA GLY A 995 11.99 17.18 -26.40
C GLY A 995 12.31 18.28 -25.38
N HIS A 996 11.99 18.06 -24.10
CA HIS A 996 12.32 18.96 -23.01
C HIS A 996 13.84 19.18 -22.90
N GLU A 997 14.62 18.11 -22.87
CA GLU A 997 16.08 18.20 -22.77
C GLU A 997 16.73 18.83 -24.00
N ILE A 998 16.24 18.56 -25.22
CA ILE A 998 16.73 19.23 -26.44
C ILE A 998 16.49 20.75 -26.32
N THR A 999 15.35 21.16 -25.78
CA THR A 999 14.97 22.57 -25.62
C THR A 999 15.88 23.31 -24.65
N HIS A 1000 16.45 22.64 -23.64
CA HIS A 1000 17.45 23.24 -22.74
C HIS A 1000 18.71 23.73 -23.48
N GLY A 1001 19.00 23.20 -24.68
CA GLY A 1001 20.03 23.76 -25.55
C GLY A 1001 19.73 25.17 -26.05
N PHE A 1002 18.47 25.62 -26.01
CA PHE A 1002 18.02 26.88 -26.62
C PHE A 1002 17.22 27.76 -25.65
N ASP A 1003 17.13 27.36 -24.39
CA ASP A 1003 16.44 28.13 -23.36
C ASP A 1003 17.18 29.43 -22.99
N LYS A 1004 16.71 30.10 -21.93
CA LYS A 1004 17.28 31.37 -21.45
C LYS A 1004 18.80 31.31 -21.22
N LEU A 1005 19.32 30.16 -20.78
CA LEU A 1005 20.74 29.91 -20.57
C LEU A 1005 21.40 29.30 -21.82
N GLY A 1006 20.80 28.23 -22.33
CA GLY A 1006 21.36 27.38 -23.37
C GLY A 1006 21.78 28.17 -24.60
N LYS A 1007 21.00 29.18 -24.99
CA LYS A 1007 21.28 30.01 -26.17
C LYS A 1007 22.59 30.81 -26.10
N TYR A 1008 23.12 31.11 -24.91
CA TYR A 1008 24.40 31.82 -24.74
C TYR A 1008 25.62 30.89 -24.83
N ILE A 1009 25.39 29.59 -25.00
CA ILE A 1009 26.45 28.59 -25.04
C ILE A 1009 26.52 28.05 -26.46
N GLY A 1010 27.66 28.23 -27.12
CA GLY A 1010 27.87 27.73 -28.47
C GLY A 1010 27.91 26.20 -28.52
N TRP A 1011 27.90 25.63 -29.72
CA TRP A 1011 27.92 24.17 -29.93
C TRP A 1011 29.17 23.47 -29.35
N ILE A 1012 30.26 24.22 -29.12
CA ILE A 1012 31.48 23.74 -28.44
C ILE A 1012 31.41 23.81 -26.91
N GLY A 1013 30.26 24.19 -26.32
CA GLY A 1013 30.06 24.25 -24.88
C GLY A 1013 30.72 25.45 -24.18
N LYS A 1014 31.10 26.48 -24.93
CA LYS A 1014 31.66 27.74 -24.40
C LYS A 1014 30.61 28.84 -24.40
N TYR A 1015 30.62 29.67 -23.36
CA TYR A 1015 29.87 30.92 -23.30
C TYR A 1015 30.29 31.85 -24.45
N GLN A 1016 29.33 32.31 -25.23
CA GLN A 1016 29.48 33.34 -26.26
C GLN A 1016 29.03 34.67 -25.65
N ILE A 1017 29.90 35.27 -24.83
CA ILE A 1017 29.61 36.46 -24.01
C ILE A 1017 30.55 37.60 -24.39
#